data_AF-A0A674NNZ2-F1
#
_entry.id   AF-A0A674NNZ2-F1
#
_cell.length_a   1.000
_cell.length_b   1.000
_cell.length_c   1.000
_cell.angle_alpha   90.00
_cell.angle_beta   90.00
_cell.angle_gamma   90.00
#
_symmetry.space_group_name_H-M   'P 1'
#
loop_
_entity.id
_entity.type
_entity.pdbx_description
1 polymer ?
#
loop_
_entity_poly.entity_id
_entity_poly.type
_entity_poly.pdbx_seq_one_letter_code
_entity_poly.pdbx_strand_id
1 'polypeptide(L)'
;MRFITNQEKSRIQSYRPTSQSDSHFKIRGISVTIALKAPGDRAKGGGAGRTPGHGRVNGHHQENGMEIMSLFEVVKLGKSATQSVIDDWIEAYKNDRDIALLDLINFFIQCSGCKGAVSAEMFRQMQNSEIIRKMTEEFDEDSGDYPFTLSGPQWKKFRISFCDFIAVLVRHCQYSIIYDEYMMDTVISLLTGLSDSQVRAFRHTSTLAAMKLMTALVNVALNLSINMDNTQRQYEAERNKVMAKRANDRLELLLQKRKELQENQDEIENMMNAIFKGVFVHRYRDAIAEIRAVCIEEIGVWMKLYSDAFLNDSYLKYVGWTLHDKQGEVRLKCLTSLQGLFYNRELGARLELFTSRFKDRIVSMTLDKEYDVAVQAIRLLTLVLQSSDEVLSAEDCESVYHLVYSAHRPIAVAAGEFLFKKLFSHRGPEEEGLPRRGRQSLNGSLIKTTVFFYLESELHEHGAYLVDSLWECGSELLKDWETMISLLLDEPAPGEEALTDRQETALVELMLCAIRQACECHPPIGRGTGKRVLTAKEKKTQLDDRTRITEMFAVALPLLLAKYCVDIDKVTNLLQIPKYFDLDIYTTGRLEKHLDSLLRQIWEVQDKHTDTEVLEACSTTYHYLCNEEFTIFNRVDIARSQFLDELVDKFNKLLEDFLQEGEEPDEDDVYQVLSTLKKISAFHNAHDLSTWDLFTSNYRLLNTGLQNGDMPEQIVIHAMQCTHYIILWHLAKVSDSNSLKGDMVTLRKQMRAFCLMCQHYLTNMNTAVKEQAFTILCDLLLIFSHQMMSSGREHLEPLVFTPDVSLQAELLSFILDQVFVDQDDDSNSTDGQQDDEASKIEALHKRRNLLAAYCKLIIYNVVEMNTGADIFKQYMRFYNDYGDIIKETMSKTRQIDKVQYSKTLILSLQMLFNDMLSELGINIDRSSSAFCGIKELARRFSLTFGLDQMKTREAIAMLHKDGIEFSFKEPSPQGEGGPPLNLAFLDILSEFSSKLMRQDKKTVHMYLERFMTFQMALQRDDCWLPLISYRNSLQVGGDDDTMSVVSGISSRGSSRSKKSKTATANKRKLPEVEENSCSSSDSPWLNRDQNLQTPVMMQSPHPNPNAVRDSKKMRPEDGYMMAYTMPAVQHPHQAARQHRRGSGLLEDDEEPIVEDVMMSSEDRLEDINEGMDFDTMDIDLPASKNRRERTELKPDYFDPSSIMDDSVLNVSMF
;
A
#
# COMPACT_ATOMS: atom_id res chain seq x y z
N MET A 1 25.67 -31.51 14.05
CA MET A 1 26.50 -32.75 14.10
C MET A 1 25.63 -34.01 13.91
N ARG A 2 25.69 -34.69 12.76
CA ARG A 2 25.34 -36.13 12.59
C ARG A 2 25.89 -36.62 11.23
N PHE A 3 26.88 -37.50 11.26
CA PHE A 3 27.54 -38.03 10.07
C PHE A 3 26.74 -39.16 9.42
N ILE A 4 26.69 -39.17 8.08
CA ILE A 4 26.64 -40.42 7.29
C ILE A 4 27.70 -40.32 6.19
N THR A 5 28.73 -41.16 6.30
CA THR A 5 29.76 -41.37 5.28
C THR A 5 29.44 -42.64 4.48
N ASN A 6 29.65 -42.64 3.15
CA ASN A 6 30.72 -43.46 2.54
C ASN A 6 30.78 -43.46 0.99
N GLN A 7 32.04 -43.51 0.53
CA GLN A 7 32.60 -44.27 -0.60
C GLN A 7 32.39 -43.83 -2.08
N GLU A 8 33.38 -43.07 -2.56
CA GLU A 8 34.42 -43.51 -3.51
C GLU A 8 34.06 -44.39 -4.75
N LYS A 9 34.34 -43.85 -5.96
CA LYS A 9 35.43 -44.25 -6.89
C LYS A 9 35.25 -43.56 -8.26
N SER A 10 36.01 -42.53 -8.58
CA SER A 10 37.33 -42.58 -9.26
C SER A 10 37.32 -43.15 -10.69
N ARG A 11 37.63 -42.34 -11.72
CA ARG A 11 38.97 -42.28 -12.36
C ARG A 11 39.05 -41.47 -13.68
N ILE A 12 40.19 -40.77 -13.82
CA ILE A 12 41.02 -40.59 -15.05
C ILE A 12 40.59 -39.53 -16.10
N GLN A 13 41.32 -38.38 -16.06
CA GLN A 13 42.25 -37.85 -17.09
C GLN A 13 41.78 -37.69 -18.57
N SER A 14 42.30 -36.75 -19.40
CA SER A 14 43.01 -35.46 -19.24
C SER A 14 43.37 -34.89 -20.64
N TYR A 15 43.89 -33.65 -20.72
CA TYR A 15 44.59 -33.01 -21.86
C TYR A 15 43.82 -32.41 -23.06
N ARG A 16 43.68 -31.07 -22.97
CA ARG A 16 43.88 -30.02 -24.02
C ARG A 16 45.24 -30.17 -24.78
N PRO A 17 45.63 -29.27 -25.72
CA PRO A 17 44.90 -28.52 -26.78
C PRO A 17 45.68 -28.43 -28.15
N THR A 18 45.14 -27.79 -29.20
CA THR A 18 45.95 -26.95 -30.15
C THR A 18 45.14 -25.99 -31.06
N SER A 19 45.35 -24.68 -30.84
CA SER A 19 45.65 -23.59 -31.79
C SER A 19 45.02 -23.42 -33.20
N GLN A 20 44.49 -22.19 -33.40
CA GLN A 20 44.84 -21.18 -34.43
C GLN A 20 44.00 -20.97 -35.73
N SER A 21 43.52 -19.71 -35.88
CA SER A 21 43.35 -18.85 -37.09
C SER A 21 42.60 -19.39 -38.33
N ASP A 22 41.79 -18.60 -39.06
CA ASP A 22 41.89 -17.16 -39.31
C ASP A 22 40.57 -16.46 -39.71
N SER A 23 40.65 -15.13 -39.84
CA SER A 23 39.66 -14.10 -40.20
C SER A 23 38.64 -14.35 -41.34
N HIS A 24 37.39 -13.88 -41.19
CA HIS A 24 36.86 -12.68 -41.89
C HIS A 24 35.38 -12.33 -41.56
N PHE A 25 35.07 -11.03 -41.52
CA PHE A 25 33.73 -10.44 -41.34
C PHE A 25 32.75 -10.74 -42.49
N LYS A 26 31.47 -11.06 -42.17
CA LYS A 26 30.31 -10.47 -42.88
C LYS A 26 28.98 -10.59 -42.12
N ILE A 27 28.20 -9.51 -42.22
CA ILE A 27 26.90 -9.26 -41.59
C ILE A 27 25.84 -10.28 -42.04
N ARG A 28 24.97 -10.73 -41.13
CA ARG A 28 23.72 -11.45 -41.44
C ARG A 28 22.53 -10.82 -40.71
N GLY A 29 21.59 -10.28 -41.48
CA GLY A 29 20.23 -10.04 -40.99
C GLY A 29 19.48 -11.36 -40.83
N ILE A 30 18.54 -11.41 -39.88
CA ILE A 30 17.73 -12.59 -39.59
C ILE A 30 16.33 -12.38 -40.20
N SER A 31 16.06 -13.06 -41.31
CA SER A 31 14.70 -13.28 -41.79
C SER A 31 14.18 -14.60 -41.23
N VAL A 32 13.07 -14.56 -40.49
CA VAL A 32 12.40 -15.78 -39.99
C VAL A 32 11.41 -16.27 -41.03
N THR A 33 11.64 -17.47 -41.57
CA THR A 33 10.72 -18.16 -42.48
C THR A 33 10.12 -19.38 -41.76
N ILE A 34 8.81 -19.36 -41.54
CA ILE A 34 8.08 -20.48 -40.91
C ILE A 34 7.66 -21.48 -42.00
N ALA A 35 8.02 -22.75 -41.82
CA ALA A 35 7.69 -23.82 -42.76
C ALA A 35 6.48 -24.65 -42.28
N LEU A 36 5.43 -24.68 -43.10
CA LEU A 36 4.26 -25.56 -42.92
C LEU A 36 4.61 -27.02 -43.28
N LYS A 37 4.06 -27.98 -42.53
CA LYS A 37 4.21 -29.42 -42.80
C LYS A 37 2.87 -30.13 -42.63
N ALA A 38 2.36 -30.72 -43.70
CA ALA A 38 1.11 -31.46 -43.71
C ALA A 38 1.31 -32.95 -43.34
N PRO A 39 0.32 -33.61 -42.70
CA PRO A 39 0.29 -35.06 -42.50
C PRO A 39 -0.44 -35.78 -43.65
N GLY A 40 -0.17 -37.08 -43.83
CA GLY A 40 -0.84 -37.94 -44.82
C GLY A 40 -1.18 -39.32 -44.26
N ASP A 41 -2.22 -39.93 -44.82
CA ASP A 41 -2.82 -41.21 -44.38
C ASP A 41 -1.99 -42.47 -44.69
N ARG A 42 -2.11 -43.49 -43.80
CA ARG A 42 -2.59 -44.85 -44.13
C ARG A 42 -2.73 -45.78 -42.92
N ALA A 43 -3.63 -46.76 -43.02
CA ALA A 43 -4.20 -47.53 -41.91
C ALA A 43 -3.69 -48.98 -41.74
N LYS A 44 -3.96 -49.62 -40.56
CA LYS A 44 -4.63 -50.96 -40.43
C LYS A 44 -4.66 -51.55 -38.98
N GLY A 45 -5.87 -51.96 -38.53
CA GLY A 45 -6.19 -53.11 -37.62
C GLY A 45 -5.70 -53.12 -36.15
N GLY A 46 -6.40 -53.75 -35.17
CA GLY A 46 -7.74 -54.34 -35.14
C GLY A 46 -8.03 -55.30 -33.95
N GLY A 47 -9.15 -55.11 -33.22
CA GLY A 47 -9.80 -56.08 -32.30
C GLY A 47 -9.36 -56.10 -30.81
N ALA A 48 -10.15 -56.57 -29.83
CA ALA A 48 -11.61 -56.86 -29.78
C ALA A 48 -12.14 -57.18 -28.34
N GLY A 49 -13.36 -56.71 -28.00
CA GLY A 49 -14.26 -57.28 -26.94
C GLY A 49 -14.13 -56.77 -25.49
N ARG A 50 -15.15 -56.84 -24.62
CA ARG A 50 -16.59 -57.21 -24.76
C ARG A 50 -17.43 -56.71 -23.54
N THR A 51 -18.73 -56.48 -23.71
CA THR A 51 -19.70 -55.95 -22.71
C THR A 51 -20.57 -57.03 -22.02
N PRO A 52 -21.37 -56.65 -21.00
CA PRO A 52 -22.85 -56.47 -21.16
C PRO A 52 -23.38 -55.18 -20.46
N GLY A 53 -24.67 -54.79 -20.45
CA GLY A 53 -25.90 -55.34 -21.09
C GLY A 53 -27.20 -55.17 -20.22
N HIS A 54 -27.69 -53.96 -19.91
CA HIS A 54 -28.73 -53.19 -20.64
C HIS A 54 -30.22 -53.60 -20.43
N GLY A 55 -31.11 -52.61 -20.19
CA GLY A 55 -32.58 -52.72 -20.31
C GLY A 55 -33.38 -51.67 -19.50
N ARG A 56 -34.45 -51.03 -20.02
CA ARG A 56 -35.05 -51.06 -21.37
C ARG A 56 -36.17 -49.96 -21.53
N VAL A 57 -36.40 -49.47 -22.78
CA VAL A 57 -37.67 -48.86 -23.31
C VAL A 57 -38.07 -47.48 -22.73
N ASN A 58 -38.39 -46.39 -23.46
CA ASN A 58 -38.44 -45.98 -24.89
C ASN A 58 -38.37 -44.41 -24.95
N GLY A 59 -38.23 -43.69 -26.08
CA GLY A 59 -37.96 -44.10 -27.47
C GLY A 59 -38.78 -43.36 -28.56
N HIS A 60 -38.38 -42.15 -29.00
CA HIS A 60 -38.79 -41.51 -30.27
C HIS A 60 -37.62 -40.75 -30.94
N HIS A 61 -37.79 -40.33 -32.21
CA HIS A 61 -36.70 -40.09 -33.16
C HIS A 61 -35.78 -38.90 -32.85
N GLN A 62 -34.48 -39.10 -33.08
CA GLN A 62 -33.46 -38.06 -33.16
C GLN A 62 -33.33 -37.63 -34.63
N GLU A 63 -33.69 -36.38 -34.93
CA GLU A 63 -33.20 -35.69 -36.13
C GLU A 63 -31.82 -35.08 -35.84
N ASN A 64 -30.96 -35.03 -36.85
CA ASN A 64 -29.67 -34.34 -36.77
C ASN A 64 -29.90 -32.82 -36.77
N GLY A 65 -30.07 -32.22 -35.59
CA GLY A 65 -30.03 -30.78 -35.39
C GLY A 65 -28.62 -30.31 -35.05
N MET A 66 -27.92 -29.71 -36.02
CA MET A 66 -26.74 -28.91 -35.75
C MET A 66 -27.24 -27.48 -35.49
N GLU A 67 -27.29 -27.05 -34.23
CA GLU A 67 -27.73 -25.69 -33.89
C GLU A 67 -26.83 -24.67 -34.59
N ILE A 68 -27.46 -23.75 -35.32
CA ILE A 68 -26.77 -22.65 -36.00
C ILE A 68 -26.39 -21.64 -34.92
N MET A 69 -25.14 -21.74 -34.45
CA MET A 69 -24.60 -20.85 -33.41
C MET A 69 -24.62 -19.40 -33.87
N SER A 70 -24.99 -18.47 -32.98
CA SER A 70 -25.00 -17.05 -33.34
C SER A 70 -23.58 -16.50 -33.49
N LEU A 71 -23.43 -15.42 -34.28
CA LEU A 71 -22.15 -14.75 -34.48
C LEU A 71 -21.52 -14.28 -33.14
N PHE A 72 -22.35 -13.90 -32.17
CA PHE A 72 -21.90 -13.56 -30.82
C PHE A 72 -21.29 -14.77 -30.09
N GLU A 73 -21.92 -15.94 -30.15
CA GLU A 73 -21.41 -17.15 -29.51
C GLU A 73 -20.09 -17.62 -30.14
N VAL A 74 -19.98 -17.54 -31.47
CA VAL A 74 -18.76 -17.89 -32.22
C VAL A 74 -17.59 -17.00 -31.78
N VAL A 75 -17.79 -15.67 -31.71
CA VAL A 75 -16.77 -14.71 -31.27
C VAL A 75 -16.45 -14.86 -29.76
N LYS A 76 -17.47 -15.08 -28.91
CA LYS A 76 -17.32 -15.29 -27.46
C LYS A 76 -16.54 -16.56 -27.11
N LEU A 77 -16.75 -17.65 -27.85
CA LEU A 77 -16.00 -18.89 -27.65
C LEU A 77 -14.59 -18.78 -28.24
N GLY A 78 -14.43 -18.10 -29.38
CA GLY A 78 -13.15 -17.90 -30.06
C GLY A 78 -12.43 -19.23 -30.32
N LYS A 79 -13.17 -20.21 -30.83
CA LYS A 79 -12.68 -21.54 -31.25
C LYS A 79 -12.21 -21.57 -32.71
N SER A 80 -12.84 -20.74 -33.55
CA SER A 80 -12.47 -20.53 -34.95
C SER A 80 -11.52 -19.34 -35.08
N ALA A 81 -10.71 -19.31 -36.14
CA ALA A 81 -9.93 -18.12 -36.47
C ALA A 81 -10.87 -16.99 -36.92
N THR A 82 -10.71 -15.78 -36.37
CA THR A 82 -11.57 -14.61 -36.65
C THR A 82 -11.74 -14.35 -38.14
N GLN A 83 -10.67 -14.53 -38.91
CA GLN A 83 -10.68 -14.39 -40.37
C GLN A 83 -11.66 -15.35 -41.06
N SER A 84 -11.75 -16.62 -40.63
CA SER A 84 -12.68 -17.59 -41.23
C SER A 84 -14.12 -17.14 -41.08
N VAL A 85 -14.50 -16.71 -39.86
CA VAL A 85 -15.85 -16.25 -39.53
C VAL A 85 -16.25 -15.03 -40.39
N ILE A 86 -15.27 -14.18 -40.72
CA ILE A 86 -15.45 -12.99 -41.54
C ILE A 86 -15.52 -13.34 -43.03
N ASP A 87 -14.68 -14.25 -43.52
CA ASP A 87 -14.73 -14.73 -44.90
C ASP A 87 -16.07 -15.46 -45.16
N ASP A 88 -16.56 -16.26 -44.20
CA ASP A 88 -17.89 -16.90 -44.22
C ASP A 88 -19.03 -15.85 -44.24
N TRP A 89 -18.96 -14.81 -43.40
CA TRP A 89 -19.93 -13.71 -43.38
C TRP A 89 -19.92 -12.88 -44.68
N ILE A 90 -18.74 -12.66 -45.27
CA ILE A 90 -18.57 -11.96 -46.55
C ILE A 90 -19.16 -12.79 -47.71
N GLU A 91 -19.06 -14.12 -47.66
CA GLU A 91 -19.75 -14.98 -48.62
C GLU A 91 -21.27 -14.92 -48.44
N ALA A 92 -21.78 -14.95 -47.19
CA ALA A 92 -23.19 -14.74 -46.90
C ALA A 92 -23.70 -13.39 -47.43
N TYR A 93 -22.98 -12.29 -47.21
CA TYR A 93 -23.33 -10.94 -47.69
C TYR A 93 -23.38 -10.83 -49.23
N LYS A 94 -22.52 -11.58 -49.94
CA LYS A 94 -22.56 -11.65 -51.41
C LYS A 94 -23.76 -12.45 -51.92
N ASN A 95 -24.31 -13.36 -51.12
CA ASN A 95 -25.47 -14.17 -51.46
C ASN A 95 -26.79 -13.45 -51.13
N ASP A 96 -26.92 -12.89 -49.93
CA ASP A 96 -28.06 -12.07 -49.49
C ASP A 96 -27.59 -10.99 -48.50
N ARG A 97 -27.71 -9.71 -48.91
CA ARG A 97 -27.26 -8.56 -48.12
C ARG A 97 -28.15 -8.29 -46.91
N ASP A 98 -29.47 -8.46 -47.05
CA ASP A 98 -30.43 -8.19 -45.96
C ASP A 98 -30.18 -9.15 -44.79
N ILE A 99 -30.01 -10.44 -45.10
CA ILE A 99 -29.83 -11.49 -44.09
C ILE A 99 -28.49 -11.32 -43.37
N ALA A 100 -27.39 -11.12 -44.11
CA ALA A 100 -26.08 -10.96 -43.51
C ALA A 100 -25.95 -9.68 -42.65
N LEU A 101 -26.61 -8.57 -43.05
CA LEU A 101 -26.69 -7.37 -42.20
C LEU A 101 -27.55 -7.58 -40.97
N LEU A 102 -28.67 -8.31 -41.07
CA LEU A 102 -29.49 -8.65 -39.90
C LEU A 102 -28.69 -9.42 -38.84
N ASP A 103 -27.86 -10.37 -39.27
CA ASP A 103 -26.97 -11.12 -38.37
C ASP A 103 -25.90 -10.22 -37.73
N LEU A 104 -25.38 -9.23 -38.48
CA LEU A 104 -24.39 -8.27 -37.96
C LEU A 104 -25.03 -7.24 -36.99
N ILE A 105 -26.27 -6.82 -37.24
CA ILE A 105 -27.06 -5.99 -36.31
C ILE A 105 -27.30 -6.75 -35.01
N ASN A 106 -27.80 -7.99 -35.12
CA ASN A 106 -28.03 -8.85 -33.95
C ASN A 106 -26.74 -9.15 -33.18
N PHE A 107 -25.60 -9.29 -33.86
CA PHE A 107 -24.30 -9.41 -33.21
C PHE A 107 -23.98 -8.22 -32.29
N PHE A 108 -24.14 -6.97 -32.74
CA PHE A 108 -23.90 -5.80 -31.89
C PHE A 108 -24.89 -5.68 -30.72
N ILE A 109 -26.16 -6.02 -30.94
CA ILE A 109 -27.19 -6.08 -29.89
C ILE A 109 -26.83 -7.14 -28.83
N GLN A 110 -26.51 -8.37 -29.24
CA GLN A 110 -26.13 -9.48 -28.33
C GLN A 110 -24.79 -9.24 -27.62
N CYS A 111 -23.82 -8.59 -28.28
CA CYS A 111 -22.58 -8.16 -27.63
C CYS A 111 -22.82 -7.14 -26.51
N SER A 112 -23.96 -6.44 -26.54
CA SER A 112 -24.38 -5.53 -25.47
C SER A 112 -25.05 -6.25 -24.30
N GLY A 113 -25.26 -7.57 -24.36
CA GLY A 113 -25.92 -8.36 -23.31
C GLY A 113 -27.44 -8.53 -23.49
N CYS A 114 -28.04 -7.80 -24.44
CA CYS A 114 -29.45 -7.95 -24.78
C CYS A 114 -29.74 -9.36 -25.32
N LYS A 115 -30.75 -10.03 -24.78
CA LYS A 115 -31.22 -11.36 -25.25
C LYS A 115 -32.26 -11.26 -26.37
N GLY A 116 -32.87 -10.08 -26.57
CA GLY A 116 -33.76 -9.78 -27.68
C GLY A 116 -33.08 -9.89 -29.05
N ALA A 117 -33.90 -10.03 -30.10
CA ALA A 117 -33.41 -10.19 -31.47
C ALA A 117 -34.21 -9.35 -32.47
N VAL A 118 -33.50 -8.60 -33.31
CA VAL A 118 -34.08 -7.87 -34.43
C VAL A 118 -34.50 -8.88 -35.50
N SER A 119 -35.77 -8.82 -35.92
CA SER A 119 -36.29 -9.67 -36.99
C SER A 119 -36.15 -9.01 -38.37
N ALA A 120 -36.22 -9.82 -39.44
CA ALA A 120 -36.20 -9.32 -40.81
C ALA A 120 -37.37 -8.37 -41.15
N GLU A 121 -38.48 -8.49 -40.43
CA GLU A 121 -39.61 -7.55 -40.56
C GLU A 121 -39.27 -6.20 -39.92
N MET A 122 -38.69 -6.21 -38.71
CA MET A 122 -38.25 -4.99 -38.03
C MET A 122 -37.19 -4.25 -38.84
N PHE A 123 -36.19 -4.96 -39.37
CA PHE A 123 -35.13 -4.37 -40.19
C PHE A 123 -35.64 -3.69 -41.48
N ARG A 124 -36.73 -4.20 -42.08
CA ARG A 124 -37.33 -3.63 -43.30
C ARG A 124 -38.35 -2.52 -43.06
N GLN A 125 -38.97 -2.47 -41.88
CA GLN A 125 -40.12 -1.57 -41.62
C GLN A 125 -39.85 -0.50 -40.56
N MET A 126 -38.91 -0.71 -39.64
CA MET A 126 -38.67 0.17 -38.49
C MET A 126 -37.40 1.01 -38.66
N GLN A 127 -37.40 2.20 -38.08
CA GLN A 127 -36.20 3.02 -37.97
C GLN A 127 -35.31 2.57 -36.81
N ASN A 128 -33.99 2.86 -36.87
CA ASN A 128 -33.04 2.44 -35.82
C ASN A 128 -33.46 2.88 -34.41
N SER A 129 -34.04 4.08 -34.24
CA SER A 129 -34.57 4.55 -32.95
C SER A 129 -35.70 3.67 -32.40
N GLU A 130 -36.57 3.15 -33.27
CA GLU A 130 -37.67 2.26 -32.91
C GLU A 130 -37.16 0.85 -32.60
N ILE A 131 -36.18 0.37 -33.37
CA ILE A 131 -35.50 -0.91 -33.14
C ILE A 131 -34.80 -0.88 -31.78
N ILE A 132 -34.01 0.16 -31.48
CA ILE A 132 -33.29 0.30 -30.20
C ILE A 132 -34.25 0.38 -29.03
N ARG A 133 -35.37 1.11 -29.16
CA ARG A 133 -36.42 1.13 -28.12
C ARG A 133 -36.98 -0.26 -27.88
N LYS A 134 -37.31 -1.01 -28.94
CA LYS A 134 -37.82 -2.37 -28.80
C LYS A 134 -36.79 -3.36 -28.23
N MET A 135 -35.51 -3.24 -28.61
CA MET A 135 -34.43 -4.03 -28.00
C MET A 135 -34.09 -3.60 -26.56
N THR A 136 -34.57 -2.43 -26.12
CA THR A 136 -34.55 -2.03 -24.70
C THR A 136 -35.73 -2.66 -23.94
N GLU A 137 -36.90 -2.74 -24.56
CA GLU A 137 -38.08 -3.43 -24.01
C GLU A 137 -37.87 -4.97 -23.94
N GLU A 138 -37.12 -5.54 -24.89
CA GLU A 138 -36.79 -6.97 -25.00
C GLU A 138 -35.36 -7.29 -24.52
N PHE A 139 -34.75 -6.48 -23.65
CA PHE A 139 -33.37 -6.68 -23.20
C PHE A 139 -33.21 -7.97 -22.36
N ASP A 140 -34.19 -8.23 -21.48
CA ASP A 140 -34.34 -9.45 -20.65
C ASP A 140 -33.12 -9.74 -19.75
N GLU A 141 -32.62 -8.74 -19.03
CA GLU A 141 -31.48 -8.86 -18.12
C GLU A 141 -31.80 -9.54 -16.78
N ASP A 142 -30.86 -10.35 -16.28
CA ASP A 142 -30.91 -10.94 -14.94
C ASP A 142 -30.20 -10.07 -13.87
N SER A 143 -29.29 -9.17 -14.30
CA SER A 143 -28.57 -8.19 -13.47
C SER A 143 -28.19 -6.95 -14.32
N GLY A 144 -27.60 -5.93 -13.71
CA GLY A 144 -27.06 -4.77 -14.44
C GLY A 144 -25.78 -5.04 -15.24
N ASP A 145 -25.29 -6.28 -15.27
CA ASP A 145 -24.06 -6.66 -15.94
C ASP A 145 -24.23 -6.87 -17.45
N TYR A 146 -23.18 -6.56 -18.19
CA TYR A 146 -23.11 -6.84 -19.63
C TYR A 146 -21.69 -7.28 -20.03
N PRO A 147 -21.49 -7.86 -21.23
CA PRO A 147 -20.24 -8.55 -21.61
C PRO A 147 -18.92 -7.78 -21.44
N PHE A 148 -18.95 -6.45 -21.29
CA PHE A 148 -17.76 -5.60 -21.10
C PHE A 148 -17.52 -5.15 -19.64
N THR A 149 -18.49 -5.30 -18.73
CA THR A 149 -18.30 -5.12 -17.28
C THR A 149 -17.96 -6.42 -16.56
N LEU A 150 -18.35 -7.57 -17.14
CA LEU A 150 -18.12 -8.89 -16.55
C LEU A 150 -16.62 -9.21 -16.40
N SER A 151 -16.26 -9.62 -15.18
CA SER A 151 -14.89 -10.02 -14.83
C SER A 151 -14.55 -11.44 -15.25
N GLY A 152 -13.26 -11.68 -15.55
CA GLY A 152 -12.69 -13.02 -15.76
C GLY A 152 -11.98 -13.20 -17.12
N PRO A 153 -11.16 -14.27 -17.29
CA PRO A 153 -10.34 -14.46 -18.49
C PRO A 153 -11.15 -14.61 -19.78
N GLN A 154 -12.33 -15.23 -19.72
CA GLN A 154 -13.20 -15.41 -20.89
C GLN A 154 -13.70 -14.07 -21.44
N TRP A 155 -14.16 -13.17 -20.58
CA TRP A 155 -14.68 -11.86 -20.98
C TRP A 155 -13.56 -10.91 -21.44
N LYS A 156 -12.37 -10.99 -20.82
CA LYS A 156 -11.16 -10.34 -21.35
C LYS A 156 -10.81 -10.84 -22.77
N LYS A 157 -10.87 -12.16 -23.02
CA LYS A 157 -10.67 -12.72 -24.37
C LYS A 157 -11.77 -12.26 -25.35
N PHE A 158 -13.03 -12.27 -24.93
CA PHE A 158 -14.16 -11.78 -25.75
C PHE A 158 -13.97 -10.31 -26.16
N ARG A 159 -13.59 -9.41 -25.23
CA ARG A 159 -13.33 -8.00 -25.55
C ARG A 159 -12.27 -7.83 -26.65
N ILE A 160 -11.19 -8.62 -26.60
CA ILE A 160 -10.17 -8.66 -27.67
C ILE A 160 -10.79 -9.19 -28.97
N SER A 161 -11.44 -10.36 -28.93
CA SER A 161 -12.04 -11.01 -30.12
C SER A 161 -13.11 -10.15 -30.81
N PHE A 162 -13.88 -9.37 -30.05
CA PHE A 162 -14.84 -8.39 -30.54
C PHE A 162 -14.17 -7.23 -31.29
N CYS A 163 -13.09 -6.67 -30.72
CA CYS A 163 -12.32 -5.61 -31.37
C CYS A 163 -11.63 -6.10 -32.65
N ASP A 164 -11.04 -7.30 -32.61
CA ASP A 164 -10.38 -7.94 -33.74
C ASP A 164 -11.38 -8.26 -34.87
N PHE A 165 -12.60 -8.70 -34.52
CA PHE A 165 -13.65 -8.99 -35.51
C PHE A 165 -13.98 -7.76 -36.36
N ILE A 166 -14.22 -6.61 -35.73
CA ILE A 166 -14.53 -5.36 -36.42
C ILE A 166 -13.36 -4.92 -37.31
N ALA A 167 -12.13 -4.97 -36.78
CA ALA A 167 -10.94 -4.55 -37.51
C ALA A 167 -10.65 -5.43 -38.75
N VAL A 168 -10.81 -6.75 -38.64
CA VAL A 168 -10.58 -7.69 -39.75
C VAL A 168 -11.72 -7.62 -40.78
N LEU A 169 -12.97 -7.38 -40.35
CA LEU A 169 -14.14 -7.25 -41.24
C LEU A 169 -13.94 -6.09 -42.23
N VAL A 170 -13.66 -4.89 -41.71
CA VAL A 170 -13.38 -3.69 -42.52
C VAL A 170 -12.19 -3.93 -43.43
N ARG A 171 -11.11 -4.55 -42.92
CA ARG A 171 -9.90 -4.88 -43.69
C ARG A 171 -10.18 -5.82 -44.87
N HIS A 172 -11.08 -6.79 -44.73
CA HIS A 172 -11.45 -7.69 -45.83
C HIS A 172 -12.40 -7.02 -46.83
N CYS A 173 -13.24 -6.08 -46.38
CA CYS A 173 -14.15 -5.31 -47.24
C CYS A 173 -13.48 -4.15 -48.01
N GLN A 174 -12.27 -3.72 -47.60
CA GLN A 174 -11.63 -2.44 -48.00
C GLN A 174 -11.43 -2.17 -49.51
N TYR A 175 -11.58 -3.19 -50.37
CA TYR A 175 -11.37 -3.10 -51.81
C TYR A 175 -12.65 -3.24 -52.65
N SER A 176 -13.82 -3.44 -52.02
CA SER A 176 -15.10 -3.58 -52.74
C SER A 176 -16.31 -3.25 -51.87
N ILE A 177 -16.69 -4.15 -50.96
CA ILE A 177 -17.93 -4.07 -50.16
C ILE A 177 -18.02 -2.76 -49.36
N ILE A 178 -16.89 -2.20 -48.91
CA ILE A 178 -16.89 -0.95 -48.14
C ILE A 178 -17.44 0.27 -48.91
N TYR A 179 -17.44 0.23 -50.25
CA TYR A 179 -17.91 1.30 -51.14
C TYR A 179 -19.25 0.96 -51.81
N ASP A 180 -20.05 0.05 -51.23
CA ASP A 180 -21.30 -0.42 -51.85
C ASP A 180 -22.56 0.40 -51.50
N GLU A 181 -22.37 1.55 -50.85
CA GLU A 181 -23.40 2.51 -50.39
C GLU A 181 -24.49 1.86 -49.50
N TYR A 182 -24.19 0.72 -48.84
CA TYR A 182 -25.20 -0.01 -48.08
C TYR A 182 -24.68 -0.61 -46.76
N MET A 183 -23.57 -1.35 -46.80
CA MET A 183 -23.07 -2.09 -45.63
C MET A 183 -22.62 -1.16 -44.51
N MET A 184 -21.76 -0.18 -44.84
CA MET A 184 -21.18 0.73 -43.85
C MET A 184 -22.21 1.72 -43.31
N ASP A 185 -23.07 2.28 -44.17
CA ASP A 185 -24.14 3.21 -43.75
C ASP A 185 -25.10 2.56 -42.75
N THR A 186 -25.49 1.32 -42.99
CA THR A 186 -26.35 0.55 -42.07
C THR A 186 -25.68 0.37 -40.71
N VAL A 187 -24.40 -0.03 -40.70
CA VAL A 187 -23.64 -0.26 -39.46
C VAL A 187 -23.37 1.05 -38.71
N ILE A 188 -22.92 2.11 -39.39
CA ILE A 188 -22.63 3.41 -38.79
C ILE A 188 -23.91 4.03 -38.23
N SER A 189 -25.03 3.95 -38.95
CA SER A 189 -26.34 4.45 -38.49
C SER A 189 -26.82 3.71 -37.23
N LEU A 190 -26.70 2.38 -37.19
CA LEU A 190 -27.05 1.59 -36.00
C LEU A 190 -26.16 1.95 -34.81
N LEU A 191 -24.83 1.93 -34.99
CA LEU A 191 -23.88 2.18 -33.90
C LEU A 191 -24.02 3.61 -33.36
N THR A 192 -24.25 4.60 -34.22
CA THR A 192 -24.52 5.98 -33.82
C THR A 192 -25.79 6.05 -32.96
N GLY A 193 -26.90 5.46 -33.41
CA GLY A 193 -28.15 5.41 -32.63
C GLY A 193 -27.98 4.70 -31.28
N LEU A 194 -27.29 3.55 -31.24
CA LEU A 194 -27.01 2.83 -29.99
C LEU A 194 -26.13 3.66 -29.04
N SER A 195 -25.21 4.47 -29.57
CA SER A 195 -24.33 5.34 -28.78
C SER A 195 -25.01 6.56 -28.16
N ASP A 196 -26.23 6.89 -28.60
CA ASP A 196 -27.08 7.91 -27.98
C ASP A 196 -28.10 7.32 -27.00
N SER A 197 -28.18 5.98 -26.90
CA SER A 197 -29.07 5.31 -25.95
C SER A 197 -28.71 5.62 -24.49
N GLN A 198 -29.74 5.83 -23.66
CA GLN A 198 -29.56 5.98 -22.21
C GLN A 198 -29.09 4.66 -21.55
N VAL A 199 -29.38 3.51 -22.17
CA VAL A 199 -28.94 2.19 -21.70
C VAL A 199 -27.41 2.09 -21.79
N ARG A 200 -26.75 2.05 -20.63
CA ARG A 200 -25.27 1.98 -20.53
C ARG A 200 -24.68 0.82 -21.34
N ALA A 201 -25.34 -0.34 -21.33
CA ALA A 201 -24.86 -1.55 -22.01
C ALA A 201 -24.78 -1.38 -23.54
N PHE A 202 -25.85 -0.86 -24.17
CA PHE A 202 -25.82 -0.47 -25.58
C PHE A 202 -24.79 0.63 -25.84
N ARG A 203 -24.81 1.71 -25.05
CA ARG A 203 -23.97 2.89 -25.28
C ARG A 203 -22.47 2.60 -25.17
N HIS A 204 -22.02 1.84 -24.17
CA HIS A 204 -20.62 1.44 -24.03
C HIS A 204 -20.22 0.52 -25.20
N THR A 205 -21.02 -0.52 -25.48
CA THR A 205 -20.71 -1.51 -26.53
C THR A 205 -20.64 -0.88 -27.92
N SER A 206 -21.61 -0.04 -28.28
CA SER A 206 -21.63 0.62 -29.59
C SER A 206 -20.55 1.69 -29.71
N THR A 207 -20.21 2.41 -28.63
CA THR A 207 -19.07 3.34 -28.65
C THR A 207 -17.78 2.59 -28.90
N LEU A 208 -17.52 1.48 -28.18
CA LEU A 208 -16.34 0.65 -28.43
C LEU A 208 -16.30 0.11 -29.86
N ALA A 209 -17.44 -0.36 -30.37
CA ALA A 209 -17.56 -0.81 -31.76
C ALA A 209 -17.24 0.32 -32.77
N ALA A 210 -17.83 1.50 -32.59
CA ALA A 210 -17.66 2.65 -33.46
C ALA A 210 -16.22 3.18 -33.42
N MET A 211 -15.56 3.22 -32.26
CA MET A 211 -14.16 3.65 -32.19
C MET A 211 -13.23 2.63 -32.87
N LYS A 212 -13.48 1.31 -32.74
CA LYS A 212 -12.72 0.28 -33.48
C LYS A 212 -12.99 0.29 -34.98
N LEU A 213 -14.23 0.59 -35.39
CA LEU A 213 -14.62 0.81 -36.78
C LEU A 213 -13.87 2.02 -37.38
N MET A 214 -13.83 3.14 -36.66
CA MET A 214 -13.04 4.32 -37.02
C MET A 214 -11.54 3.98 -37.16
N THR A 215 -10.95 3.29 -36.18
CA THR A 215 -9.54 2.84 -36.27
C THR A 215 -9.27 1.97 -37.51
N ALA A 216 -10.22 1.14 -37.91
CA ALA A 216 -10.10 0.34 -39.13
C ALA A 216 -10.23 1.20 -40.40
N LEU A 217 -11.14 2.18 -40.44
CA LEU A 217 -11.25 3.15 -41.54
C LEU A 217 -10.00 4.01 -41.71
N VAL A 218 -9.36 4.45 -40.61
CA VAL A 218 -8.08 5.19 -40.65
C VAL A 218 -6.98 4.34 -41.32
N ASN A 219 -6.95 3.01 -41.12
CA ASN A 219 -6.05 2.12 -41.84
C ASN A 219 -6.37 2.07 -43.36
N VAL A 220 -7.65 2.09 -43.74
CA VAL A 220 -8.06 2.10 -45.15
C VAL A 220 -7.67 3.43 -45.81
N ALA A 221 -7.93 4.57 -45.17
CA ALA A 221 -7.51 5.89 -45.64
C ALA A 221 -5.99 5.99 -45.83
N LEU A 222 -5.20 5.47 -44.88
CA LEU A 222 -3.74 5.40 -45.01
C LEU A 222 -3.31 4.53 -46.21
N ASN A 223 -3.94 3.37 -46.42
CA ASN A 223 -3.68 2.51 -47.57
C ASN A 223 -4.06 3.18 -48.91
N LEU A 224 -5.16 3.94 -48.94
CA LEU A 224 -5.60 4.70 -50.11
C LEU A 224 -4.60 5.81 -50.44
N SER A 225 -4.19 6.61 -49.45
CA SER A 225 -3.17 7.66 -49.58
C SER A 225 -1.85 7.11 -50.14
N ILE A 226 -1.32 6.02 -49.58
CA ILE A 226 -0.11 5.34 -50.09
C ILE A 226 -0.29 4.87 -51.56
N ASN A 227 -1.47 4.35 -51.90
CA ASN A 227 -1.77 3.92 -53.27
C ASN A 227 -1.95 5.08 -54.24
N MET A 228 -2.48 6.21 -53.79
CA MET A 228 -2.61 7.45 -54.56
C MET A 228 -1.23 8.01 -54.88
N ASP A 229 -0.33 8.11 -53.91
CA ASP A 229 1.06 8.53 -54.10
C ASP A 229 1.84 7.62 -55.05
N ASN A 230 1.67 6.30 -54.90
CA ASN A 230 2.28 5.33 -55.80
C ASN A 230 1.75 5.48 -57.24
N THR A 231 0.45 5.78 -57.41
CA THR A 231 -0.18 6.01 -58.72
C THR A 231 0.25 7.34 -59.32
N GLN A 232 0.37 8.40 -58.50
CA GLN A 232 0.88 9.72 -58.89
C GLN A 232 2.34 9.63 -59.38
N ARG A 233 3.22 8.95 -58.63
CA ARG A 233 4.62 8.70 -59.04
C ARG A 233 4.70 7.89 -60.34
N GLN A 234 3.81 6.91 -60.56
CA GLN A 234 3.73 6.18 -61.83
C GLN A 234 3.27 7.07 -63.00
N TYR A 235 2.28 7.94 -62.77
CA TYR A 235 1.78 8.89 -63.75
C TYR A 235 2.88 9.89 -64.17
N GLU A 236 3.60 10.46 -63.21
CA GLU A 236 4.73 11.36 -63.47
C GLU A 236 5.88 10.67 -64.21
N ALA A 237 6.25 9.45 -63.80
CA ALA A 237 7.28 8.67 -64.47
C ALA A 237 6.93 8.34 -65.93
N GLU A 238 5.66 8.06 -66.24
CA GLU A 238 5.19 7.84 -67.62
C GLU A 238 5.12 9.17 -68.40
N ARG A 239 4.69 10.26 -67.75
CA ARG A 239 4.58 11.60 -68.36
C ARG A 239 5.95 12.16 -68.73
N ASN A 240 6.96 11.94 -67.89
CA ASN A 240 8.32 12.45 -68.07
C ASN A 240 9.13 11.69 -69.13
N LYS A 241 8.59 10.61 -69.72
CA LYS A 241 9.21 9.96 -70.89
C LYS A 241 9.23 10.88 -72.10
N VAL A 242 10.31 10.78 -72.88
CA VAL A 242 10.44 11.38 -74.21
C VAL A 242 9.25 10.97 -75.07
N MET A 243 8.66 11.90 -75.84
CA MET A 243 7.35 11.72 -76.49
C MET A 243 7.23 10.45 -77.34
N ALA A 244 8.29 10.03 -78.03
CA ALA A 244 8.32 8.79 -78.83
C ALA A 244 8.26 7.47 -78.02
N LYS A 245 8.37 7.53 -76.68
CA LYS A 245 8.29 6.39 -75.75
C LYS A 245 7.20 6.54 -74.69
N ARG A 246 6.36 7.57 -74.79
CA ARG A 246 5.24 7.84 -73.87
C ARG A 246 4.00 7.08 -74.33
N ALA A 247 3.42 6.25 -73.46
CA ALA A 247 2.14 5.61 -73.73
C ALA A 247 0.98 6.49 -73.22
N ASN A 248 0.27 7.18 -74.12
CA ASN A 248 -0.82 8.09 -73.74
C ASN A 248 -2.00 7.33 -73.10
N ASP A 249 -2.39 6.17 -73.64
CA ASP A 249 -3.45 5.32 -73.10
C ASP A 249 -3.15 4.88 -71.66
N ARG A 250 -1.86 4.69 -71.32
CA ARG A 250 -1.41 4.39 -69.95
C ARG A 250 -1.49 5.61 -69.04
N LEU A 251 -1.26 6.82 -69.56
CA LEU A 251 -1.45 8.06 -68.79
C LEU A 251 -2.93 8.29 -68.48
N GLU A 252 -3.82 8.04 -69.44
CA GLU A 252 -5.27 8.13 -69.25
C GLU A 252 -5.75 7.09 -68.23
N LEU A 253 -5.31 5.83 -68.32
CA LEU A 253 -5.62 4.80 -67.33
C LEU A 253 -5.11 5.17 -65.91
N LEU A 254 -3.92 5.76 -65.80
CA LEU A 254 -3.38 6.19 -64.51
C LEU A 254 -4.12 7.41 -63.94
N LEU A 255 -4.60 8.32 -64.79
CA LEU A 255 -5.47 9.44 -64.37
C LEU A 255 -6.84 8.94 -63.89
N GLN A 256 -7.45 8.02 -64.64
CA GLN A 256 -8.73 7.41 -64.28
C GLN A 256 -8.62 6.65 -62.95
N LYS A 257 -7.59 5.80 -62.79
CA LYS A 257 -7.32 5.11 -61.52
C LYS A 257 -7.07 6.08 -60.36
N ARG A 258 -6.39 7.20 -60.59
CA ARG A 258 -6.18 8.22 -59.55
C ARG A 258 -7.49 8.91 -59.17
N LYS A 259 -8.41 9.13 -60.12
CA LYS A 259 -9.75 9.65 -59.85
C LYS A 259 -10.58 8.67 -59.00
N GLU A 260 -10.58 7.39 -59.36
CA GLU A 260 -11.23 6.32 -58.57
C GLU A 260 -10.66 6.23 -57.14
N LEU A 261 -9.34 6.35 -56.98
CA LEU A 261 -8.72 6.37 -55.65
C LEU A 261 -9.09 7.61 -54.83
N GLN A 262 -9.30 8.78 -55.47
CA GLN A 262 -9.78 9.98 -54.80
C GLN A 262 -11.25 9.86 -54.39
N GLU A 263 -12.11 9.34 -55.28
CA GLU A 263 -13.53 9.11 -54.96
C GLU A 263 -13.68 8.14 -53.78
N ASN A 264 -12.86 7.08 -53.74
CA ASN A 264 -12.80 6.17 -52.59
C ASN A 264 -12.23 6.84 -51.31
N GLN A 265 -11.27 7.76 -51.44
CA GLN A 265 -10.70 8.51 -50.31
C GLN A 265 -11.77 9.41 -49.68
N ASP A 266 -12.47 10.19 -50.50
CA ASP A 266 -13.53 11.10 -50.09
C ASP A 266 -14.65 10.32 -49.34
N GLU A 267 -14.98 9.12 -49.81
CA GLU A 267 -16.02 8.29 -49.20
C GLU A 267 -15.61 7.67 -47.85
N ILE A 268 -14.36 7.21 -47.70
CA ILE A 268 -13.83 6.81 -46.38
C ILE A 268 -13.79 8.01 -45.43
N GLU A 269 -13.46 9.21 -45.91
CA GLU A 269 -13.48 10.43 -45.12
C GLU A 269 -14.90 10.84 -44.70
N ASN A 270 -15.92 10.61 -45.52
CA ASN A 270 -17.33 10.78 -45.15
C ASN A 270 -17.72 9.85 -43.98
N MET A 271 -17.43 8.54 -44.09
CA MET A 271 -17.68 7.56 -43.03
C MET A 271 -16.94 7.92 -41.72
N MET A 272 -15.67 8.31 -41.82
CA MET A 272 -14.88 8.74 -40.67
C MET A 272 -15.47 9.99 -40.00
N ASN A 273 -15.89 10.99 -40.79
CA ASN A 273 -16.56 12.18 -40.29
C ASN A 273 -17.91 11.86 -39.62
N ALA A 274 -18.69 10.91 -40.16
CA ALA A 274 -19.96 10.47 -39.58
C ALA A 274 -19.75 9.85 -38.19
N ILE A 275 -18.78 8.95 -38.03
CA ILE A 275 -18.47 8.36 -36.71
C ILE A 275 -17.89 9.42 -35.75
N PHE A 276 -17.02 10.30 -36.24
CA PHE A 276 -16.39 11.31 -35.40
C PHE A 276 -17.41 12.33 -34.86
N LYS A 277 -18.29 12.85 -35.73
CA LYS A 277 -19.33 13.84 -35.36
C LYS A 277 -20.54 13.20 -34.68
N GLY A 278 -20.93 11.98 -35.07
CA GLY A 278 -22.07 11.27 -34.50
C GLY A 278 -21.78 10.60 -33.15
N VAL A 279 -20.57 10.07 -32.96
CA VAL A 279 -20.20 9.29 -31.76
C VAL A 279 -19.11 9.98 -30.94
N PHE A 280 -17.91 10.18 -31.50
CA PHE A 280 -16.74 10.58 -30.71
C PHE A 280 -16.96 11.89 -29.95
N VAL A 281 -17.39 12.97 -30.62
CA VAL A 281 -17.58 14.31 -30.01
C VAL A 281 -18.68 14.36 -28.94
N HIS A 282 -19.50 13.31 -28.81
CA HIS A 282 -20.47 13.15 -27.74
C HIS A 282 -19.98 12.21 -26.63
N ARG A 283 -19.29 11.12 -26.99
CA ARG A 283 -18.90 10.04 -26.08
C ARG A 283 -17.55 10.24 -25.37
N TYR A 284 -16.63 11.06 -25.90
CA TYR A 284 -15.40 11.44 -25.16
C TYR A 284 -15.72 12.18 -23.84
N ARG A 285 -16.94 12.70 -23.70
CA ARG A 285 -17.50 13.41 -22.54
C ARG A 285 -18.75 12.74 -21.97
N ASP A 286 -18.86 11.41 -22.08
CA ASP A 286 -19.90 10.62 -21.42
C ASP A 286 -19.86 10.79 -19.89
N ALA A 287 -20.97 10.57 -19.20
CA ALA A 287 -20.98 10.48 -17.74
C ALA A 287 -20.12 9.28 -17.25
N ILE A 288 -20.12 8.17 -18.00
CA ILE A 288 -19.39 6.95 -17.67
C ILE A 288 -17.91 7.06 -18.09
N ALA A 289 -17.00 6.89 -17.13
CA ALA A 289 -15.56 7.09 -17.33
C ALA A 289 -14.93 6.09 -18.29
N GLU A 290 -15.28 4.80 -18.20
CA GLU A 290 -14.89 3.74 -19.14
C GLU A 290 -15.12 4.15 -20.61
N ILE A 291 -16.25 4.81 -20.91
CA ILE A 291 -16.63 5.24 -22.26
C ILE A 291 -15.72 6.39 -22.72
N ARG A 292 -15.46 7.36 -21.84
CA ARG A 292 -14.50 8.45 -22.11
C ARG A 292 -13.10 7.89 -22.37
N ALA A 293 -12.65 6.95 -21.54
CA ALA A 293 -11.36 6.28 -21.67
C ALA A 293 -11.19 5.56 -23.01
N VAL A 294 -12.23 4.84 -23.49
CA VAL A 294 -12.25 4.19 -24.81
C VAL A 294 -12.10 5.20 -25.95
N CYS A 295 -12.79 6.34 -25.90
CA CYS A 295 -12.63 7.39 -26.92
C CYS A 295 -11.22 7.99 -26.92
N ILE A 296 -10.66 8.29 -25.74
CA ILE A 296 -9.32 8.89 -25.61
C ILE A 296 -8.20 7.93 -26.03
N GLU A 297 -8.34 6.63 -25.76
CA GLU A 297 -7.41 5.61 -26.23
C GLU A 297 -7.38 5.55 -27.77
N GLU A 298 -8.54 5.49 -28.43
CA GLU A 298 -8.59 5.30 -29.88
C GLU A 298 -8.20 6.56 -30.67
N ILE A 299 -8.51 7.78 -30.21
CA ILE A 299 -7.98 9.01 -30.86
C ILE A 299 -6.44 9.08 -30.77
N GLY A 300 -5.85 8.58 -29.68
CA GLY A 300 -4.41 8.38 -29.56
C GLY A 300 -3.85 7.42 -30.61
N VAL A 301 -4.57 6.31 -30.87
CA VAL A 301 -4.23 5.36 -31.94
C VAL A 301 -4.30 6.01 -33.32
N TRP A 302 -5.34 6.80 -33.63
CA TRP A 302 -5.48 7.46 -34.95
C TRP A 302 -4.34 8.44 -35.22
N MET A 303 -4.02 9.29 -34.24
CA MET A 303 -2.90 10.25 -34.32
C MET A 303 -1.54 9.57 -34.49
N LYS A 304 -1.35 8.38 -33.91
CA LYS A 304 -0.13 7.59 -34.05
C LYS A 304 -0.03 6.85 -35.38
N LEU A 305 -1.17 6.35 -35.88
CA LEU A 305 -1.25 5.51 -37.07
C LEU A 305 -1.17 6.32 -38.37
N TYR A 306 -1.89 7.44 -38.44
CA TYR A 306 -1.94 8.31 -39.62
C TYR A 306 -1.73 9.77 -39.21
N SER A 307 -0.53 10.06 -38.72
CA SER A 307 -0.14 11.35 -38.16
C SER A 307 -0.30 12.53 -39.12
N ASP A 308 -0.08 12.35 -40.43
CA ASP A 308 -0.23 13.44 -41.39
C ASP A 308 -1.68 13.94 -41.56
N ALA A 309 -2.68 13.10 -41.23
CA ALA A 309 -4.09 13.50 -41.22
C ALA A 309 -4.61 13.86 -39.81
N PHE A 310 -4.18 13.13 -38.77
CA PHE A 310 -4.77 13.23 -37.42
C PHE A 310 -3.90 13.97 -36.39
N LEU A 311 -2.57 14.05 -36.54
CA LEU A 311 -1.71 14.69 -35.54
C LEU A 311 -1.70 16.22 -35.73
N ASN A 312 -2.76 16.87 -35.27
CA ASN A 312 -2.94 18.31 -35.28
C ASN A 312 -3.88 18.78 -34.15
N ASP A 313 -3.91 20.09 -33.89
CA ASP A 313 -4.66 20.70 -32.78
C ASP A 313 -6.16 20.39 -32.78
N SER A 314 -6.76 20.12 -33.96
CA SER A 314 -8.19 19.82 -34.04
C SER A 314 -8.56 18.49 -33.35
N TYR A 315 -7.61 17.55 -33.25
CA TYR A 315 -7.72 16.28 -32.53
C TYR A 315 -7.02 16.32 -31.17
N LEU A 316 -5.82 16.90 -31.07
CA LEU A 316 -5.03 16.95 -29.83
C LEU A 316 -5.76 17.68 -28.69
N LYS A 317 -6.60 18.69 -28.99
CA LYS A 317 -7.38 19.43 -27.98
C LYS A 317 -8.25 18.53 -27.10
N TYR A 318 -8.79 17.42 -27.64
CA TYR A 318 -9.62 16.50 -26.86
C TYR A 318 -8.81 15.77 -25.79
N VAL A 319 -7.56 15.39 -26.10
CA VAL A 319 -6.64 14.80 -25.12
C VAL A 319 -6.22 15.86 -24.09
N GLY A 320 -5.87 17.07 -24.54
CA GLY A 320 -5.46 18.19 -23.68
C GLY A 320 -6.53 18.61 -22.66
N TRP A 321 -7.79 18.71 -23.09
CA TRP A 321 -8.92 18.94 -22.18
C TRP A 321 -9.09 17.78 -21.19
N THR A 322 -9.02 16.54 -21.67
CA THR A 322 -9.32 15.35 -20.84
C THR A 322 -8.18 14.98 -19.87
N LEU A 323 -7.00 15.59 -19.95
CA LEU A 323 -5.99 15.59 -18.86
C LEU A 323 -6.54 16.16 -17.52
N HIS A 324 -7.66 16.87 -17.56
CA HIS A 324 -8.35 17.46 -16.41
C HIS A 324 -9.55 16.62 -15.90
N ASP A 325 -9.74 15.41 -16.44
CA ASP A 325 -10.82 14.50 -16.01
C ASP A 325 -10.73 14.17 -14.52
N LYS A 326 -11.88 13.98 -13.86
CA LYS A 326 -11.93 13.64 -12.44
C LYS A 326 -11.53 12.19 -12.14
N GLN A 327 -11.66 11.28 -13.11
CA GLN A 327 -11.35 9.86 -12.97
C GLN A 327 -9.96 9.53 -13.56
N GLY A 328 -9.08 8.91 -12.79
CA GLY A 328 -7.70 8.69 -13.22
C GLY A 328 -7.53 7.66 -14.31
N GLU A 329 -8.45 6.70 -14.48
CA GLU A 329 -8.43 5.81 -15.65
C GLU A 329 -8.46 6.58 -16.99
N VAL A 330 -9.18 7.71 -17.04
CA VAL A 330 -9.27 8.56 -18.24
C VAL A 330 -7.99 9.39 -18.38
N ARG A 331 -7.49 9.98 -17.28
CA ARG A 331 -6.20 10.70 -17.26
C ARG A 331 -5.03 9.79 -17.69
N LEU A 332 -5.05 8.53 -17.28
CA LEU A 332 -4.08 7.50 -17.66
C LEU A 332 -4.11 7.22 -19.17
N LYS A 333 -5.29 7.15 -19.79
CA LYS A 333 -5.42 7.02 -21.25
C LYS A 333 -4.92 8.26 -22.00
N CYS A 334 -5.12 9.48 -21.47
CA CYS A 334 -4.53 10.68 -22.04
C CYS A 334 -3.00 10.60 -22.08
N LEU A 335 -2.37 10.28 -20.94
CA LEU A 335 -0.91 10.21 -20.82
C LEU A 335 -0.31 9.11 -21.70
N THR A 336 -0.88 7.90 -21.67
CA THR A 336 -0.38 6.77 -22.48
C THR A 336 -0.56 7.00 -23.98
N SER A 337 -1.63 7.68 -24.40
CA SER A 337 -1.80 8.14 -25.79
C SER A 337 -0.71 9.12 -26.21
N LEU A 338 -0.38 10.11 -25.37
CA LEU A 338 0.70 11.07 -25.61
C LEU A 338 2.08 10.39 -25.66
N GLN A 339 2.39 9.50 -24.71
CA GLN A 339 3.63 8.70 -24.72
C GLN A 339 3.77 7.92 -26.03
N GLY A 340 2.66 7.38 -26.54
CA GLY A 340 2.59 6.67 -27.81
C GLY A 340 3.04 7.50 -29.02
N LEU A 341 2.88 8.83 -28.97
CA LEU A 341 3.32 9.78 -30.00
C LEU A 341 4.78 10.18 -29.80
N PHE A 342 5.18 10.56 -28.57
CA PHE A 342 6.56 10.98 -28.27
C PHE A 342 7.62 9.90 -28.48
N TYR A 343 7.26 8.62 -28.40
CA TYR A 343 8.17 7.51 -28.71
C TYR A 343 8.72 7.58 -30.15
N ASN A 344 8.01 8.24 -31.07
CA ASN A 344 8.55 8.58 -32.39
C ASN A 344 9.06 10.04 -32.39
N ARG A 345 10.39 10.20 -32.47
CA ARG A 345 11.06 11.52 -32.49
C ARG A 345 10.55 12.47 -33.58
N GLU A 346 10.15 11.95 -34.74
CA GLU A 346 9.61 12.78 -35.84
C GLU A 346 8.22 13.35 -35.52
N LEU A 347 7.44 12.65 -34.68
CA LEU A 347 6.13 13.13 -34.22
C LEU A 347 6.26 14.07 -33.02
N GLY A 348 7.28 13.86 -32.16
CA GLY A 348 7.56 14.72 -31.01
C GLY A 348 7.74 16.21 -31.38
N ALA A 349 8.46 16.50 -32.47
CA ALA A 349 8.63 17.87 -32.96
C ALA A 349 7.30 18.54 -33.38
N ARG A 350 6.29 17.76 -33.81
CA ARG A 350 4.95 18.30 -34.12
C ARG A 350 4.10 18.57 -32.87
N LEU A 351 4.55 18.13 -31.68
CA LEU A 351 3.84 18.30 -30.42
C LEU A 351 4.30 19.52 -29.60
N GLU A 352 5.31 20.28 -30.04
CA GLU A 352 5.88 21.39 -29.26
C GLU A 352 4.83 22.43 -28.80
N LEU A 353 3.90 22.82 -29.67
CA LEU A 353 2.81 23.77 -29.34
C LEU A 353 1.81 23.19 -28.32
N PHE A 354 1.42 21.93 -28.49
CA PHE A 354 0.58 21.23 -27.52
C PHE A 354 1.27 21.12 -26.16
N THR A 355 2.55 20.74 -26.18
CA THR A 355 3.34 20.46 -24.98
C THR A 355 3.58 21.73 -24.20
N SER A 356 4.06 22.80 -24.84
CA SER A 356 4.21 24.10 -24.19
C SER A 356 2.91 24.63 -23.57
N ARG A 357 1.74 24.36 -24.18
CA ARG A 357 0.43 24.74 -23.63
C ARG A 357 -0.02 23.90 -22.42
N PHE A 358 0.30 22.61 -22.38
CA PHE A 358 -0.18 21.67 -21.36
C PHE A 358 0.91 21.17 -20.39
N LYS A 359 2.16 21.65 -20.52
CA LYS A 359 3.33 21.27 -19.71
C LYS A 359 3.04 21.35 -18.22
N ASP A 360 2.59 22.51 -17.72
CA ASP A 360 2.30 22.73 -16.30
C ASP A 360 1.27 21.73 -15.77
N ARG A 361 0.27 21.35 -16.59
CA ARG A 361 -0.70 20.32 -16.22
C ARG A 361 -0.03 18.95 -16.12
N ILE A 362 0.81 18.57 -17.08
CA ILE A 362 1.53 17.28 -17.06
C ILE A 362 2.49 17.21 -15.86
N VAL A 363 3.20 18.30 -15.55
CA VAL A 363 4.06 18.42 -14.36
C VAL A 363 3.21 18.29 -13.09
N SER A 364 2.06 18.96 -12.98
CA SER A 364 1.17 18.79 -11.81
C SER A 364 0.63 17.36 -11.63
N MET A 365 0.63 16.54 -12.70
CA MET A 365 0.18 15.15 -12.65
C MET A 365 1.23 14.19 -12.11
N THR A 366 2.47 14.61 -11.89
CA THR A 366 3.46 13.79 -11.16
C THR A 366 3.10 13.62 -9.68
N LEU A 367 2.23 14.50 -9.16
CA LEU A 367 1.58 14.45 -7.85
C LEU A 367 0.07 14.13 -7.95
N ASP A 368 -0.34 13.37 -8.97
CA ASP A 368 -1.74 12.95 -9.11
C ASP A 368 -2.20 12.12 -7.89
N LYS A 369 -3.51 12.16 -7.59
CA LYS A 369 -4.10 11.42 -6.47
C LYS A 369 -3.98 9.90 -6.63
N GLU A 370 -3.90 9.42 -7.88
CA GLU A 370 -3.77 8.01 -8.26
C GLU A 370 -2.35 7.74 -8.77
N TYR A 371 -1.61 6.87 -8.09
CA TYR A 371 -0.18 6.69 -8.35
C TYR A 371 0.16 6.20 -9.77
N ASP A 372 -0.69 5.37 -10.39
CA ASP A 372 -0.46 4.92 -11.78
C ASP A 372 -0.47 6.08 -12.78
N VAL A 373 -1.29 7.11 -12.55
CA VAL A 373 -1.32 8.33 -13.36
C VAL A 373 -0.02 9.12 -13.18
N ALA A 374 0.45 9.26 -11.94
CA ALA A 374 1.72 9.92 -11.63
C ALA A 374 2.93 9.24 -12.28
N VAL A 375 3.00 7.90 -12.24
CA VAL A 375 4.05 7.14 -12.95
C VAL A 375 4.04 7.42 -14.45
N GLN A 376 2.86 7.48 -15.09
CA GLN A 376 2.80 7.79 -16.52
C GLN A 376 3.08 9.26 -16.85
N ALA A 377 2.80 10.19 -15.93
CA ALA A 377 3.13 11.61 -16.08
C ALA A 377 4.66 11.80 -16.08
N ILE A 378 5.36 11.21 -15.11
CA ILE A 378 6.82 11.24 -15.04
C ILE A 378 7.43 10.59 -16.29
N ARG A 379 6.98 9.39 -16.68
CA ARG A 379 7.45 8.73 -17.92
C ARG A 379 7.19 9.55 -19.19
N LEU A 380 6.09 10.30 -19.25
CA LEU A 380 5.83 11.22 -20.35
C LEU A 380 6.82 12.38 -20.34
N LEU A 381 7.09 13.01 -19.19
CA LEU A 381 8.12 14.05 -19.05
C LEU A 381 9.51 13.52 -19.42
N THR A 382 9.83 12.27 -19.10
CA THR A 382 11.07 11.60 -19.53
C THR A 382 11.17 11.49 -21.06
N LEU A 383 10.06 11.27 -21.77
CA LEU A 383 10.03 11.28 -23.24
C LEU A 383 10.08 12.69 -23.82
N VAL A 384 9.40 13.67 -23.20
CA VAL A 384 9.48 15.10 -23.57
C VAL A 384 10.95 15.55 -23.51
N LEU A 385 11.63 15.29 -22.39
CA LEU A 385 13.05 15.57 -22.19
C LEU A 385 13.95 14.96 -23.29
N GLN A 386 13.66 13.73 -23.72
CA GLN A 386 14.40 13.07 -24.81
C GLN A 386 14.10 13.60 -26.21
N SER A 387 13.03 14.40 -26.37
CA SER A 387 12.62 15.03 -27.63
C SER A 387 13.07 16.48 -27.75
N SER A 388 13.04 17.24 -26.65
CA SER A 388 13.60 18.59 -26.55
C SER A 388 13.94 18.91 -25.08
N ASP A 389 15.19 19.30 -24.82
CA ASP A 389 15.68 19.65 -23.48
C ASP A 389 15.17 21.05 -23.04
N GLU A 390 14.78 21.91 -24.00
CA GLU A 390 14.40 23.31 -23.79
C GLU A 390 12.97 23.51 -23.28
N VAL A 391 12.12 22.47 -23.32
CA VAL A 391 10.68 22.57 -22.97
C VAL A 391 10.44 22.56 -21.45
N LEU A 392 11.33 21.94 -20.68
CA LEU A 392 11.21 21.83 -19.22
C LEU A 392 12.13 22.85 -18.54
N SER A 393 11.58 23.65 -17.63
CA SER A 393 12.34 24.57 -16.80
C SER A 393 13.13 23.83 -15.71
N ALA A 394 14.02 24.55 -15.02
CA ALA A 394 14.70 24.02 -13.85
C ALA A 394 13.70 23.62 -12.74
N GLU A 395 12.72 24.49 -12.45
CA GLU A 395 11.64 24.26 -11.47
C GLU A 395 10.80 23.02 -11.82
N ASP A 396 10.49 22.82 -13.11
CA ASP A 396 9.78 21.61 -13.57
C ASP A 396 10.59 20.35 -13.25
N CYS A 397 11.90 20.37 -13.56
CA CYS A 397 12.79 19.23 -13.33
C CYS A 397 12.96 18.95 -11.82
N GLU A 398 13.16 19.98 -11.02
CA GLU A 398 13.30 19.92 -9.55
C GLU A 398 12.06 19.31 -8.89
N SER A 399 10.86 19.68 -9.34
CA SER A 399 9.61 19.08 -8.86
C SER A 399 9.52 17.57 -9.13
N VAL A 400 10.16 17.07 -10.19
CA VAL A 400 10.26 15.63 -10.50
C VAL A 400 11.39 14.98 -9.71
N TYR A 401 12.50 15.69 -9.47
CA TYR A 401 13.63 15.18 -8.69
C TYR A 401 13.24 14.82 -7.26
N HIS A 402 12.44 15.64 -6.58
CA HIS A 402 11.95 15.34 -5.22
C HIS A 402 11.23 13.99 -5.13
N LEU A 403 10.63 13.52 -6.23
CA LEU A 403 9.90 12.25 -6.27
C LEU A 403 10.80 11.02 -6.21
N VAL A 404 12.12 11.13 -6.36
CA VAL A 404 13.04 10.00 -6.08
C VAL A 404 13.02 9.58 -4.61
N TYR A 405 12.49 10.42 -3.73
CA TYR A 405 12.27 10.12 -2.31
C TYR A 405 10.86 9.60 -2.00
N SER A 406 9.96 9.55 -3.00
CA SER A 406 8.58 9.07 -2.81
C SER A 406 8.54 7.67 -2.18
N ALA A 407 7.67 7.48 -1.19
CA ALA A 407 7.49 6.18 -0.55
C ALA A 407 6.95 5.12 -1.52
N HIS A 408 6.07 5.52 -2.46
CA HIS A 408 5.56 4.65 -3.52
C HIS A 408 6.62 4.35 -4.60
N ARG A 409 7.36 3.25 -4.43
CA ARG A 409 8.51 2.85 -5.28
C ARG A 409 8.32 3.03 -6.80
N PRO A 410 7.18 2.67 -7.45
CA PRO A 410 7.00 2.89 -8.88
C PRO A 410 7.12 4.35 -9.34
N ILE A 411 6.74 5.32 -8.49
CA ILE A 411 6.93 6.76 -8.75
C ILE A 411 8.41 7.10 -8.62
N ALA A 412 9.04 6.64 -7.53
CA ALA A 412 10.42 6.93 -7.23
C ALA A 412 11.40 6.38 -8.29
N VAL A 413 11.17 5.17 -8.80
CA VAL A 413 11.96 4.59 -9.91
C VAL A 413 11.70 5.32 -11.24
N ALA A 414 10.47 5.77 -11.52
CA ALA A 414 10.20 6.59 -12.71
C ALA A 414 10.89 7.96 -12.64
N ALA A 415 10.92 8.58 -11.46
CA ALA A 415 11.67 9.82 -11.20
C ALA A 415 13.19 9.57 -11.27
N GLY A 416 13.66 8.42 -10.79
CA GLY A 416 15.06 7.99 -10.93
C GLY A 416 15.47 7.82 -12.39
N GLU A 417 14.60 7.29 -13.25
CA GLU A 417 14.85 7.24 -14.71
C GLU A 417 14.89 8.64 -15.35
N PHE A 418 14.02 9.57 -14.91
CA PHE A 418 14.05 10.97 -15.35
C PHE A 418 15.35 11.67 -14.94
N LEU A 419 15.71 11.59 -13.65
CA LEU A 419 16.95 12.13 -13.07
C LEU A 419 18.18 11.56 -13.78
N PHE A 420 18.22 10.23 -13.97
CA PHE A 420 19.31 9.55 -14.66
C PHE A 420 19.48 10.06 -16.10
N LYS A 421 18.37 10.31 -16.81
CA LYS A 421 18.45 10.86 -18.17
C LYS A 421 18.88 12.33 -18.18
N LYS A 422 18.32 13.18 -17.31
CA LYS A 422 18.64 14.62 -17.28
C LYS A 422 20.11 14.88 -16.92
N LEU A 423 20.60 14.27 -15.85
CA LEU A 423 21.95 14.53 -15.33
C LEU A 423 23.06 13.71 -16.02
N PHE A 424 22.75 12.52 -16.55
CA PHE A 424 23.78 11.56 -17.00
C PHE A 424 23.77 11.31 -18.53
N SER A 425 22.77 11.79 -19.29
CA SER A 425 22.74 11.60 -20.77
C SER A 425 23.26 12.78 -21.60
N HIS A 426 23.45 13.96 -21.02
CA HIS A 426 23.99 15.14 -21.72
C HIS A 426 25.51 15.30 -21.52
N ARG A 427 26.34 14.52 -22.25
CA ARG A 427 27.76 14.86 -22.45
C ARG A 427 28.20 14.67 -23.90
N GLY A 428 29.00 15.62 -24.37
CA GLY A 428 29.44 15.72 -25.76
C GLY A 428 30.67 14.88 -26.10
N PRO A 429 31.08 14.83 -27.38
CA PRO A 429 32.15 13.96 -27.88
C PRO A 429 33.59 14.35 -27.42
N GLU A 430 33.74 15.26 -26.46
CA GLU A 430 35.06 15.75 -26.01
C GLU A 430 35.68 14.89 -24.88
N GLU A 431 34.93 13.97 -24.26
CA GLU A 431 35.43 13.10 -23.18
C GLU A 431 36.05 11.76 -23.66
N GLU A 432 36.17 11.50 -24.98
CA GLU A 432 36.83 10.29 -25.53
C GLU A 432 38.38 10.28 -25.38
N GLY A 433 38.91 10.89 -24.31
CA GLY A 433 40.34 11.10 -24.07
C GLY A 433 40.96 10.16 -23.03
N LEU A 434 41.52 9.05 -23.51
CA LEU A 434 42.27 7.99 -22.78
C LEU A 434 41.43 7.13 -21.79
N PRO A 435 41.77 5.84 -21.60
CA PRO A 435 41.08 4.98 -20.62
C PRO A 435 41.48 5.35 -19.19
N ARG A 436 40.76 6.29 -18.59
CA ARG A 436 40.89 6.67 -17.19
C ARG A 436 40.24 5.62 -16.29
N ARG A 437 40.82 5.36 -15.11
CA ARG A 437 40.36 4.37 -14.11
C ARG A 437 40.21 5.01 -12.74
N GLY A 438 39.45 4.36 -11.84
CA GLY A 438 39.19 4.84 -10.49
C GLY A 438 38.64 6.27 -10.50
N ARG A 439 39.17 7.13 -9.62
CA ARG A 439 38.79 8.53 -9.44
C ARG A 439 38.62 9.35 -10.73
N GLN A 440 39.45 9.11 -11.75
CA GLN A 440 39.44 9.86 -13.01
C GLN A 440 38.48 9.30 -14.07
N SER A 441 37.82 8.18 -13.81
CA SER A 441 36.88 7.55 -14.75
C SER A 441 35.63 8.40 -15.00
N LEU A 442 34.87 8.08 -16.04
CA LEU A 442 33.55 8.67 -16.29
C LEU A 442 32.64 8.48 -15.07
N ASN A 443 32.59 7.26 -14.53
CA ASN A 443 31.83 6.93 -13.32
C ASN A 443 32.26 7.78 -12.12
N GLY A 444 33.55 8.16 -12.02
CA GLY A 444 34.06 9.07 -10.99
C GLY A 444 33.38 10.44 -11.02
N SER A 445 33.17 11.02 -12.20
CA SER A 445 32.40 12.26 -12.34
C SER A 445 30.92 12.06 -12.02
N LEU A 446 30.33 10.93 -12.42
CA LEU A 446 28.90 10.65 -12.26
C LEU A 446 28.54 10.33 -10.80
N ILE A 447 29.43 9.65 -10.06
CA ILE A 447 29.32 9.44 -8.61
C ILE A 447 29.36 10.80 -7.90
N LYS A 448 30.31 11.69 -8.24
CA LYS A 448 30.32 13.06 -7.69
C LYS A 448 29.00 13.80 -7.96
N THR A 449 28.48 13.77 -9.18
CA THR A 449 27.16 14.38 -9.50
C THR A 449 26.02 13.78 -8.67
N THR A 450 26.06 12.48 -8.36
CA THR A 450 25.07 11.83 -7.47
C THR A 450 25.20 12.31 -6.03
N VAL A 451 26.43 12.51 -5.54
CA VAL A 451 26.71 13.09 -4.20
C VAL A 451 26.25 14.55 -4.11
N PHE A 452 26.49 15.37 -5.14
CA PHE A 452 25.98 16.75 -5.20
C PHE A 452 24.46 16.78 -5.17
N PHE A 453 23.80 15.99 -6.03
CA PHE A 453 22.34 15.89 -6.05
C PHE A 453 21.74 15.50 -4.69
N TYR A 454 22.36 14.53 -4.02
CA TYR A 454 21.94 14.10 -2.68
C TYR A 454 22.05 15.24 -1.66
N LEU A 455 23.17 15.94 -1.63
CA LEU A 455 23.40 17.07 -0.70
C LEU A 455 22.53 18.30 -1.00
N GLU A 456 22.22 18.56 -2.26
CA GLU A 456 21.36 19.68 -2.71
C GLU A 456 19.86 19.39 -2.51
N SER A 457 19.47 18.12 -2.34
CA SER A 457 18.05 17.73 -2.20
C SER A 457 17.41 18.21 -0.89
N GLU A 458 18.17 18.23 0.21
CA GLU A 458 17.76 18.57 1.60
C GLU A 458 16.48 17.88 2.17
N LEU A 459 15.86 16.95 1.44
CA LEU A 459 14.64 16.22 1.83
C LEU A 459 14.87 14.95 2.65
N HIS A 460 16.10 14.43 2.69
CA HIS A 460 16.44 13.20 3.43
C HIS A 460 17.88 13.24 3.96
N GLU A 461 18.06 12.71 5.15
CA GLU A 461 19.37 12.62 5.84
C GLU A 461 20.16 11.35 5.49
N HIS A 462 19.51 10.37 4.84
CA HIS A 462 20.12 9.09 4.45
C HIS A 462 19.92 8.73 2.96
N GLY A 463 20.85 8.00 2.37
CA GLY A 463 20.92 7.72 0.92
C GLY A 463 19.99 6.60 0.41
N ALA A 464 19.39 5.82 1.31
CA ALA A 464 18.72 4.55 0.98
C ALA A 464 17.65 4.65 -0.12
N TYR A 465 16.79 5.67 -0.06
CA TYR A 465 15.70 5.85 -1.03
C TYR A 465 16.19 6.37 -2.39
N LEU A 466 17.23 7.21 -2.42
CA LEU A 466 17.86 7.66 -3.66
C LEU A 466 18.52 6.49 -4.40
N VAL A 467 19.28 5.66 -3.66
CA VAL A 467 19.94 4.47 -4.22
C VAL A 467 18.92 3.49 -4.79
N ASP A 468 17.80 3.21 -4.11
CA ASP A 468 16.75 2.32 -4.64
C ASP A 468 16.05 2.89 -5.89
N SER A 469 15.80 4.20 -5.92
CA SER A 469 15.20 4.87 -7.09
C SER A 469 16.09 4.78 -8.33
N LEU A 470 17.41 4.83 -8.13
CA LEU A 470 18.41 4.68 -9.18
C LEU A 470 18.81 3.22 -9.44
N TRP A 471 18.31 2.25 -8.67
CA TRP A 471 18.78 0.86 -8.70
C TRP A 471 18.58 0.17 -10.05
N GLU A 472 17.48 0.49 -10.76
CA GLU A 472 17.15 -0.15 -12.04
C GLU A 472 17.83 0.51 -13.25
N CYS A 473 17.97 1.85 -13.24
CA CYS A 473 18.59 2.61 -14.33
C CYS A 473 20.11 2.80 -14.18
N GLY A 474 20.60 2.90 -12.94
CA GLY A 474 21.97 3.25 -12.58
C GLY A 474 22.77 2.14 -11.89
N SER A 475 22.35 0.87 -11.94
CA SER A 475 23.05 -0.23 -11.24
C SER A 475 24.54 -0.35 -11.58
N GLU A 476 24.97 0.02 -12.79
CA GLU A 476 26.40 -0.04 -13.17
C GLU A 476 27.22 1.04 -12.44
N LEU A 477 26.62 2.21 -12.18
CA LEU A 477 27.22 3.30 -11.42
C LEU A 477 27.25 3.00 -9.93
N LEU A 478 26.11 2.53 -9.38
CA LEU A 478 25.94 2.26 -7.94
C LEU A 478 26.79 1.08 -7.46
N LYS A 479 27.20 0.17 -8.35
CA LYS A 479 28.07 -0.99 -8.03
C LYS A 479 29.54 -0.78 -8.40
N ASP A 480 29.93 0.43 -8.82
CA ASP A 480 31.33 0.80 -9.05
C ASP A 480 32.02 1.21 -7.72
N TRP A 481 32.06 0.26 -6.79
CA TRP A 481 32.70 0.46 -5.48
C TRP A 481 34.20 0.73 -5.59
N GLU A 482 34.86 0.30 -6.68
CA GLU A 482 36.29 0.55 -6.91
C GLU A 482 36.53 2.05 -7.09
N THR A 483 35.69 2.69 -7.92
CA THR A 483 35.73 4.14 -8.10
C THR A 483 35.30 4.91 -6.85
N MET A 484 34.32 4.43 -6.08
CA MET A 484 33.94 5.04 -4.79
C MET A 484 35.08 4.99 -3.77
N ILE A 485 35.76 3.86 -3.63
CA ILE A 485 36.94 3.70 -2.75
C ILE A 485 38.08 4.62 -3.22
N SER A 486 38.38 4.66 -4.51
CA SER A 486 39.38 5.57 -5.09
C SER A 486 39.05 7.05 -4.84
N LEU A 487 37.78 7.45 -4.91
CA LEU A 487 37.36 8.82 -4.62
C LEU A 487 37.60 9.23 -3.16
N LEU A 488 37.54 8.27 -2.23
CA LEU A 488 37.74 8.46 -0.80
C LEU A 488 39.21 8.31 -0.35
N LEU A 489 40.03 7.53 -1.06
CA LEU A 489 41.43 7.23 -0.66
C LEU A 489 42.51 7.90 -1.53
N ASP A 490 42.31 8.02 -2.84
CA ASP A 490 43.34 8.53 -3.75
C ASP A 490 43.42 10.06 -3.71
N GLU A 491 44.65 10.61 -3.72
CA GLU A 491 44.87 12.05 -3.84
C GLU A 491 44.29 12.61 -5.16
N PRO A 492 43.68 13.81 -5.14
CA PRO A 492 43.15 14.44 -6.34
C PRO A 492 44.27 14.75 -7.34
N ALA A 493 43.96 14.63 -8.63
CA ALA A 493 44.92 14.93 -9.68
C ALA A 493 45.29 16.43 -9.72
N PRO A 494 46.46 16.83 -10.25
CA PRO A 494 46.81 18.25 -10.37
C PRO A 494 45.77 19.05 -11.16
N GLY A 495 45.07 19.96 -10.48
CA GLY A 495 43.97 20.76 -11.04
C GLY A 495 42.56 20.16 -10.85
N GLU A 496 42.43 19.02 -10.17
CA GLU A 496 41.16 18.45 -9.74
C GLU A 496 40.83 18.93 -8.31
N GLU A 497 39.57 19.29 -8.06
CA GLU A 497 39.12 19.62 -6.71
C GLU A 497 38.98 18.35 -5.85
N ALA A 498 39.45 18.45 -4.60
CA ALA A 498 39.23 17.46 -3.57
C ALA A 498 37.73 17.37 -3.21
N LEU A 499 37.30 16.25 -2.65
CA LEU A 499 35.97 16.19 -2.04
C LEU A 499 35.98 17.04 -0.77
N THR A 500 34.88 17.72 -0.49
CA THR A 500 34.66 18.35 0.83
C THR A 500 34.27 17.28 1.85
N ASP A 501 34.47 17.55 3.13
CA ASP A 501 34.14 16.59 4.19
C ASP A 501 32.67 16.11 4.13
N ARG A 502 31.72 17.04 3.90
CA ARG A 502 30.29 16.74 3.71
C ARG A 502 30.03 15.84 2.48
N GLN A 503 30.82 15.97 1.41
CA GLN A 503 30.78 15.09 0.24
C GLN A 503 31.39 13.72 0.52
N GLU A 504 32.42 13.63 1.36
CA GLU A 504 32.99 12.35 1.81
C GLU A 504 31.98 11.59 2.67
N THR A 505 31.27 12.25 3.60
CA THR A 505 30.18 11.63 4.39
C THR A 505 29.06 11.10 3.48
N ALA A 506 28.56 11.94 2.57
CA ALA A 506 27.52 11.55 1.62
C ALA A 506 27.95 10.40 0.69
N LEU A 507 29.21 10.37 0.26
CA LEU A 507 29.73 9.27 -0.56
C LEU A 507 29.82 7.96 0.25
N VAL A 508 30.22 8.02 1.51
CA VAL A 508 30.23 6.84 2.41
C VAL A 508 28.82 6.30 2.62
N GLU A 509 27.83 7.17 2.86
CA GLU A 509 26.42 6.82 3.03
C GLU A 509 25.82 6.17 1.76
N LEU A 510 26.00 6.79 0.59
CA LEU A 510 25.52 6.23 -0.69
C LEU A 510 26.20 4.90 -1.03
N MET A 511 27.50 4.77 -0.73
CA MET A 511 28.27 3.54 -0.90
C MET A 511 27.75 2.42 0.00
N LEU A 512 27.50 2.69 1.29
CA LEU A 512 26.91 1.72 2.22
C LEU A 512 25.51 1.29 1.75
N CYS A 513 24.67 2.23 1.35
CA CYS A 513 23.34 1.93 0.84
C CYS A 513 23.36 1.03 -0.40
N ALA A 514 24.30 1.26 -1.33
CA ALA A 514 24.45 0.41 -2.51
C ALA A 514 25.00 -1.00 -2.17
N ILE A 515 25.91 -1.10 -1.20
CA ILE A 515 26.39 -2.39 -0.65
C ILE A 515 25.23 -3.17 -0.02
N ARG A 516 24.44 -2.51 0.84
CA ARG A 516 23.26 -3.10 1.50
C ARG A 516 22.30 -3.68 0.47
N GLN A 517 21.85 -2.87 -0.49
CA GLN A 517 20.86 -3.29 -1.48
C GLN A 517 21.40 -4.38 -2.44
N ALA A 518 22.71 -4.42 -2.71
CA ALA A 518 23.35 -5.51 -3.45
C ALA A 518 23.31 -6.84 -2.69
N CYS A 519 23.64 -6.82 -1.39
CA CYS A 519 23.76 -8.02 -0.57
C CYS A 519 22.41 -8.55 -0.07
N GLU A 520 21.48 -7.68 0.30
CA GLU A 520 20.13 -8.04 0.79
C GLU A 520 19.17 -8.39 -0.36
N CYS A 521 19.34 -7.77 -1.54
CA CYS A 521 18.51 -7.97 -2.73
C CYS A 521 17.00 -7.66 -2.54
N HIS A 522 16.65 -6.83 -1.56
CA HIS A 522 15.34 -6.18 -1.46
C HIS A 522 15.48 -4.64 -1.39
N PRO A 523 14.44 -3.87 -1.77
CA PRO A 523 14.39 -2.43 -1.52
C PRO A 523 14.46 -2.11 0.00
N PRO A 524 14.68 -0.84 0.38
CA PRO A 524 14.49 -0.38 1.76
C PRO A 524 13.04 -0.57 2.23
N ILE A 525 12.83 -0.38 3.54
CA ILE A 525 11.51 -0.43 4.20
C ILE A 525 10.53 0.53 3.49
N GLY A 526 9.24 0.19 3.47
CA GLY A 526 8.20 0.91 2.70
C GLY A 526 8.20 0.61 1.20
N ARG A 527 9.34 0.23 0.60
CA ARG A 527 9.46 0.03 -0.86
C ARG A 527 9.44 -1.43 -1.35
N GLY A 528 9.55 -2.39 -0.43
CA GLY A 528 9.54 -3.83 -0.76
C GLY A 528 8.14 -4.42 -1.01
N THR A 529 7.99 -5.25 -2.04
CA THR A 529 6.74 -5.99 -2.34
C THR A 529 6.64 -7.32 -1.57
N GLY A 530 6.62 -7.23 -0.23
CA GLY A 530 6.53 -8.38 0.67
C GLY A 530 7.71 -9.37 0.55
N LYS A 531 7.54 -10.60 1.05
CA LYS A 531 8.57 -11.67 1.00
C LYS A 531 8.70 -12.26 -0.41
N ARG A 532 9.20 -11.47 -1.38
CA ARG A 532 9.47 -11.89 -2.76
C ARG A 532 10.62 -12.90 -2.81
N VAL A 533 10.41 -14.02 -3.51
CA VAL A 533 11.46 -15.04 -3.73
C VAL A 533 12.38 -14.61 -4.87
N LEU A 534 13.69 -14.53 -4.60
CA LEU A 534 14.72 -14.24 -5.60
C LEU A 534 14.84 -15.35 -6.65
N THR A 535 14.94 -14.97 -7.93
CA THR A 535 15.21 -15.88 -9.04
C THR A 535 16.63 -16.45 -8.98
N ALA A 536 16.88 -17.56 -9.68
CA ALA A 536 18.21 -18.16 -9.76
C ALA A 536 19.27 -17.22 -10.36
N LYS A 537 18.87 -16.27 -11.22
CA LYS A 537 19.78 -15.24 -11.75
C LYS A 537 20.12 -14.21 -10.67
N GLU A 538 19.11 -13.69 -9.97
CA GLU A 538 19.29 -12.72 -8.89
C GLU A 538 20.16 -13.29 -7.75
N LYS A 539 19.89 -14.52 -7.30
CA LYS A 539 20.73 -15.22 -6.29
C LYS A 539 22.18 -15.39 -6.73
N LYS A 540 22.43 -15.61 -8.02
CA LYS A 540 23.81 -15.67 -8.52
C LYS A 540 24.45 -14.28 -8.47
N THR A 541 23.77 -13.24 -8.95
CA THR A 541 24.28 -11.86 -8.89
C THR A 541 24.53 -11.41 -7.45
N GLN A 542 23.65 -11.74 -6.51
CA GLN A 542 23.82 -11.50 -5.07
C GLN A 542 25.14 -12.11 -4.54
N LEU A 543 25.44 -13.37 -4.90
CA LEU A 543 26.68 -14.03 -4.49
C LEU A 543 27.91 -13.44 -5.20
N ASP A 544 27.84 -13.24 -6.52
CA ASP A 544 28.92 -12.64 -7.33
C ASP A 544 29.26 -11.21 -6.83
N ASP A 545 28.27 -10.44 -6.37
CA ASP A 545 28.44 -9.10 -5.79
C ASP A 545 28.97 -9.17 -4.34
N ARG A 546 28.42 -10.05 -3.47
CA ARG A 546 28.89 -10.27 -2.10
C ARG A 546 30.37 -10.68 -2.05
N THR A 547 30.78 -11.59 -2.93
CA THR A 547 32.19 -11.99 -3.08
C THR A 547 33.06 -10.78 -3.43
N ARG A 548 32.66 -9.98 -4.42
CA ARG A 548 33.41 -8.79 -4.88
C ARG A 548 33.53 -7.72 -3.79
N ILE A 549 32.43 -7.42 -3.09
CA ILE A 549 32.40 -6.50 -1.94
C ILE A 549 33.41 -6.97 -0.89
N THR A 550 33.38 -8.26 -0.54
CA THR A 550 34.28 -8.82 0.48
C THR A 550 35.75 -8.71 0.06
N GLU A 551 36.11 -9.13 -1.16
CA GLU A 551 37.50 -9.06 -1.66
C GLU A 551 38.04 -7.62 -1.67
N MET A 552 37.22 -6.63 -2.04
CA MET A 552 37.62 -5.22 -2.12
C MET A 552 37.68 -4.54 -0.75
N PHE A 553 36.60 -4.62 0.03
CA PHE A 553 36.50 -3.91 1.31
C PHE A 553 37.29 -4.59 2.43
N ALA A 554 37.58 -5.90 2.36
CA ALA A 554 38.54 -6.50 3.28
C ALA A 554 39.89 -5.79 3.24
N VAL A 555 40.33 -5.31 2.07
CA VAL A 555 41.58 -4.55 1.89
C VAL A 555 41.40 -3.06 2.16
N ALA A 556 40.31 -2.45 1.67
CA ALA A 556 40.11 -1.00 1.71
C ALA A 556 39.55 -0.47 3.05
N LEU A 557 38.69 -1.23 3.74
CA LEU A 557 38.01 -0.77 4.96
C LEU A 557 38.98 -0.37 6.10
N PRO A 558 40.09 -1.09 6.37
CA PRO A 558 41.07 -0.64 7.36
C PRO A 558 41.73 0.71 7.01
N LEU A 559 41.87 1.02 5.72
CA LEU A 559 42.45 2.29 5.25
C LEU A 559 41.43 3.44 5.37
N LEU A 560 40.16 3.16 5.05
CA LEU A 560 39.06 4.10 5.21
C LEU A 560 38.85 4.47 6.69
N LEU A 561 38.80 3.46 7.57
CA LEU A 561 38.72 3.69 9.02
C LEU A 561 39.93 4.49 9.53
N ALA A 562 41.14 4.19 9.08
CA ALA A 562 42.34 4.96 9.46
C ALA A 562 42.25 6.44 9.04
N LYS A 563 41.75 6.72 7.83
CA LYS A 563 41.57 8.10 7.34
C LYS A 563 40.50 8.86 8.14
N TYR A 564 39.36 8.22 8.41
CA TYR A 564 38.17 8.87 8.98
C TYR A 564 37.95 8.60 10.48
N CYS A 565 38.93 8.04 11.19
CA CYS A 565 38.76 7.48 12.56
C CYS A 565 38.19 8.42 13.65
N VAL A 566 38.09 9.73 13.40
CA VAL A 566 37.56 10.74 14.35
C VAL A 566 36.16 11.25 13.98
N ASP A 567 35.60 10.82 12.86
CA ASP A 567 34.33 11.30 12.32
C ASP A 567 33.21 10.29 12.59
N ILE A 568 32.18 10.71 13.33
CA ILE A 568 31.10 9.85 13.83
C ILE A 568 30.33 9.20 12.67
N ASP A 569 29.72 10.01 11.80
CA ASP A 569 28.89 9.55 10.69
C ASP A 569 29.64 8.58 9.76
N LYS A 570 30.88 8.95 9.40
CA LYS A 570 31.71 8.14 8.49
C LYS A 570 32.10 6.82 9.14
N VAL A 571 32.52 6.77 10.42
CA VAL A 571 32.91 5.49 11.04
C VAL A 571 31.71 4.60 11.33
N THR A 572 30.58 5.14 11.82
CA THR A 572 29.34 4.38 12.04
C THR A 572 28.91 3.67 10.76
N ASN A 573 28.91 4.37 9.62
CA ASN A 573 28.59 3.77 8.33
C ASN A 573 29.64 2.79 7.81
N LEU A 574 30.94 3.09 7.91
CA LEU A 574 32.01 2.18 7.48
C LEU A 574 32.02 0.86 8.27
N LEU A 575 31.76 0.93 9.58
CA LEU A 575 31.68 -0.24 10.46
C LEU A 575 30.51 -1.16 10.12
N GLN A 576 29.45 -0.69 9.45
CA GLN A 576 28.38 -1.58 9.00
C GLN A 576 28.79 -2.49 7.83
N ILE A 577 29.86 -2.21 7.08
CA ILE A 577 30.21 -2.94 5.85
C ILE A 577 30.52 -4.44 6.08
N PRO A 578 31.27 -4.87 7.11
CA PRO A 578 31.61 -6.28 7.34
C PRO A 578 30.42 -7.22 7.55
N LYS A 579 29.25 -6.74 7.99
CA LYS A 579 28.04 -7.59 8.15
C LYS A 579 27.57 -8.20 6.83
N TYR A 580 27.94 -7.60 5.71
CA TYR A 580 27.63 -8.09 4.38
C TYR A 580 28.70 -9.05 3.80
N PHE A 581 29.84 -9.26 4.47
CA PHE A 581 30.93 -10.07 3.93
C PHE A 581 30.63 -11.57 3.90
N ASP A 582 31.24 -12.28 2.94
CA ASP A 582 31.40 -13.74 3.00
C ASP A 582 32.72 -14.06 3.74
N LEU A 583 32.61 -14.40 5.02
CA LEU A 583 33.76 -14.48 5.93
C LEU A 583 34.75 -15.61 5.60
N ASP A 584 34.34 -16.62 4.82
CA ASP A 584 35.25 -17.65 4.30
C ASP A 584 36.34 -17.08 3.36
N ILE A 585 36.07 -15.92 2.74
CA ILE A 585 37.02 -15.25 1.83
C ILE A 585 38.25 -14.74 2.60
N TYR A 586 38.13 -14.41 3.90
CA TYR A 586 39.31 -14.03 4.69
C TYR A 586 40.37 -15.13 4.73
N THR A 587 39.95 -16.38 4.87
CA THR A 587 40.86 -17.55 4.93
C THR A 587 41.20 -18.07 3.54
N THR A 588 40.22 -18.21 2.64
CA THR A 588 40.45 -18.76 1.29
C THR A 588 41.22 -17.79 0.38
N GLY A 589 40.98 -16.48 0.51
CA GLY A 589 41.67 -15.40 -0.18
C GLY A 589 43.01 -14.98 0.44
N ARG A 590 43.39 -15.51 1.62
CA ARG A 590 44.59 -15.14 2.39
C ARG A 590 44.63 -13.66 2.81
N LEU A 591 43.49 -13.16 3.25
CA LEU A 591 43.28 -11.76 3.66
C LEU A 591 43.39 -11.57 5.18
N GLU A 592 43.92 -12.56 5.93
CA GLU A 592 43.92 -12.54 7.40
C GLU A 592 44.78 -11.40 7.97
N LYS A 593 45.79 -10.93 7.21
CA LYS A 593 46.56 -9.73 7.56
C LYS A 593 45.73 -8.45 7.50
N HIS A 594 44.74 -8.40 6.62
CA HIS A 594 43.83 -7.26 6.52
C HIS A 594 42.75 -7.33 7.61
N LEU A 595 42.32 -8.55 8.00
CA LEU A 595 41.53 -8.74 9.23
C LEU A 595 42.29 -8.25 10.47
N ASP A 596 43.57 -8.60 10.65
CA ASP A 596 44.42 -8.05 11.74
C ASP A 596 44.56 -6.52 11.66
N SER A 597 44.43 -5.93 10.48
CA SER A 597 44.42 -4.47 10.31
C SER A 597 43.06 -3.87 10.67
N LEU A 598 41.96 -4.53 10.30
CA LEU A 598 40.60 -4.12 10.62
C LEU A 598 40.38 -4.10 12.14
N LEU A 599 40.70 -5.20 12.84
CA LEU A 599 40.51 -5.31 14.29
C LEU A 599 41.26 -4.23 15.08
N ARG A 600 42.49 -3.89 14.66
CA ARG A 600 43.26 -2.78 15.24
C ARG A 600 42.63 -1.42 14.96
N GLN A 601 42.04 -1.22 13.78
CA GLN A 601 41.35 0.03 13.46
C GLN A 601 40.01 0.18 14.18
N ILE A 602 39.26 -0.90 14.41
CA ILE A 602 38.07 -0.89 15.27
C ILE A 602 38.46 -0.51 16.71
N TRP A 603 39.56 -1.06 17.24
CA TRP A 603 40.11 -0.66 18.54
C TRP A 603 40.48 0.84 18.56
N GLU A 604 41.22 1.33 17.57
CA GLU A 604 41.60 2.76 17.48
C GLU A 604 40.40 3.72 17.37
N VAL A 605 39.33 3.32 16.70
CA VAL A 605 38.05 4.06 16.67
C VAL A 605 37.45 4.06 18.08
N GLN A 606 37.31 2.87 18.69
CA GLN A 606 36.70 2.76 20.01
C GLN A 606 37.47 3.47 21.13
N ASP A 607 38.80 3.61 21.04
CA ASP A 607 39.57 4.39 22.00
C ASP A 607 39.21 5.89 21.92
N LYS A 608 39.11 6.43 20.69
CA LYS A 608 38.86 7.85 20.39
C LYS A 608 37.40 8.29 20.58
N HIS A 609 36.44 7.38 20.53
CA HIS A 609 35.00 7.70 20.54
C HIS A 609 34.30 7.37 21.86
N THR A 610 33.26 8.16 22.17
CA THR A 610 32.29 7.97 23.26
C THR A 610 30.84 8.08 22.78
N ASP A 611 30.64 8.31 21.48
CA ASP A 611 29.33 8.31 20.83
C ASP A 611 28.67 6.92 20.93
N THR A 612 27.34 6.88 21.06
CA THR A 612 26.63 5.61 21.26
C THR A 612 26.59 4.76 19.99
N GLU A 613 26.29 5.38 18.83
CA GLU A 613 26.15 4.66 17.56
C GLU A 613 27.48 4.09 17.09
N VAL A 614 28.58 4.84 17.25
CA VAL A 614 29.94 4.34 16.96
C VAL A 614 30.27 3.10 17.79
N LEU A 615 29.92 3.12 19.08
CA LEU A 615 30.22 2.01 19.99
C LEU A 615 29.35 0.77 19.72
N GLU A 616 28.08 0.97 19.39
CA GLU A 616 27.18 -0.09 18.94
C GLU A 616 27.61 -0.68 17.59
N ALA A 617 28.05 0.16 16.64
CA ALA A 617 28.61 -0.29 15.37
C ALA A 617 29.90 -1.10 15.57
N CYS A 618 30.82 -0.66 16.46
CA CYS A 618 32.02 -1.42 16.84
C CYS A 618 31.65 -2.79 17.44
N SER A 619 30.76 -2.82 18.43
CA SER A 619 30.29 -4.03 19.12
C SER A 619 29.63 -5.01 18.15
N THR A 620 28.70 -4.52 17.34
CA THR A 620 27.97 -5.30 16.33
C THR A 620 28.90 -5.83 15.23
N THR A 621 29.93 -5.06 14.83
CA THR A 621 30.97 -5.52 13.90
C THR A 621 31.77 -6.67 14.49
N TYR A 622 32.19 -6.56 15.75
CA TYR A 622 32.85 -7.66 16.47
C TYR A 622 31.93 -8.88 16.57
N HIS A 623 30.62 -8.70 16.78
CA HIS A 623 29.66 -9.81 16.84
C HIS A 623 29.62 -10.60 15.52
N TYR A 624 29.45 -9.91 14.38
CA TYR A 624 29.46 -10.58 13.07
C TYR A 624 30.78 -11.27 12.74
N LEU A 625 31.92 -10.68 13.14
CA LEU A 625 33.25 -11.28 12.94
C LEU A 625 33.53 -12.45 13.91
N CYS A 626 32.90 -12.47 15.09
CA CYS A 626 32.95 -13.55 16.08
C CYS A 626 31.93 -14.67 15.83
N ASN A 627 31.63 -15.01 14.58
CA ASN A 627 30.78 -16.15 14.25
C ASN A 627 31.57 -17.48 14.28
N GLU A 628 31.19 -18.40 15.17
CA GLU A 628 31.82 -19.72 15.38
C GLU A 628 31.81 -20.64 14.16
N GLU A 629 30.92 -20.41 13.17
CA GLU A 629 30.86 -21.20 11.94
C GLU A 629 32.10 -20.98 11.05
N PHE A 630 32.81 -19.86 11.22
CA PHE A 630 33.93 -19.46 10.37
C PHE A 630 35.29 -19.63 11.04
N THR A 631 36.30 -20.01 10.23
CA THR A 631 37.67 -20.26 10.69
C THR A 631 38.39 -19.03 11.27
N ILE A 632 37.84 -17.82 11.08
CA ILE A 632 38.38 -16.57 11.65
C ILE A 632 38.06 -16.39 13.13
N PHE A 633 37.05 -17.09 13.69
CA PHE A 633 36.53 -16.90 15.05
C PHE A 633 37.62 -16.71 16.11
N ASN A 634 38.51 -17.71 16.27
CA ASN A 634 39.56 -17.70 17.30
C ASN A 634 40.50 -16.48 17.20
N ARG A 635 40.66 -15.90 16.01
CA ARG A 635 41.53 -14.74 15.77
C ARG A 635 40.87 -13.45 16.25
N VAL A 636 39.58 -13.31 15.95
CA VAL A 636 38.75 -12.16 16.35
C VAL A 636 38.49 -12.21 17.86
N ASP A 637 38.19 -13.39 18.40
CA ASP A 637 37.91 -13.61 19.82
C ASP A 637 39.10 -13.25 20.73
N ILE A 638 40.34 -13.56 20.31
CA ILE A 638 41.55 -13.13 21.04
C ILE A 638 41.65 -11.60 21.10
N ALA A 639 41.41 -10.91 19.97
CA ALA A 639 41.46 -9.44 19.93
C ALA A 639 40.34 -8.81 20.79
N ARG A 640 39.12 -9.35 20.69
CA ARG A 640 37.96 -8.97 21.52
C ARG A 640 38.24 -9.15 23.01
N SER A 641 38.79 -10.31 23.40
CA SER A 641 39.05 -10.63 24.81
C SER A 641 40.12 -9.72 25.40
N GLN A 642 41.23 -9.49 24.69
CA GLN A 642 42.28 -8.55 25.10
C GLN A 642 41.74 -7.13 25.31
N PHE A 643 40.89 -6.68 24.39
CA PHE A 643 40.24 -5.38 24.48
C PHE A 643 39.30 -5.27 25.69
N LEU A 644 38.48 -6.28 25.94
CA LEU A 644 37.56 -6.32 27.07
C LEU A 644 38.28 -6.40 28.42
N ASP A 645 39.36 -7.17 28.52
CA ASP A 645 40.21 -7.21 29.72
C ASP A 645 40.71 -5.80 30.07
N GLU A 646 41.27 -5.06 29.11
CA GLU A 646 41.74 -3.68 29.34
C GLU A 646 40.63 -2.70 29.73
N LEU A 647 39.44 -2.79 29.10
CA LEU A 647 38.28 -1.96 29.48
C LEU A 647 37.80 -2.22 30.91
N VAL A 648 37.63 -3.50 31.29
CA VAL A 648 37.09 -3.87 32.60
C VAL A 648 38.09 -3.52 33.71
N ASP A 649 39.38 -3.74 33.47
CA ASP A 649 40.44 -3.33 34.39
C ASP A 649 40.52 -1.80 34.55
N LYS A 650 40.20 -1.02 33.51
CA LYS A 650 40.09 0.44 33.60
C LYS A 650 38.85 0.84 34.39
N PHE A 651 37.70 0.24 34.10
CA PHE A 651 36.42 0.57 34.75
C PHE A 651 36.45 0.33 36.26
N ASN A 652 36.98 -0.82 36.71
CA ASN A 652 37.03 -1.13 38.13
C ASN A 652 37.94 -0.16 38.91
N LYS A 653 39.07 0.28 38.33
CA LYS A 653 39.96 1.29 38.96
C LYS A 653 39.25 2.64 39.08
N LEU A 654 38.69 3.13 37.98
CA LEU A 654 37.92 4.39 37.98
C LEU A 654 36.75 4.35 38.99
N LEU A 655 36.08 3.20 39.13
CA LEU A 655 34.96 3.05 40.05
C LEU A 655 35.39 2.98 41.53
N GLU A 656 36.60 2.49 41.83
CA GLU A 656 37.16 2.52 43.19
C GLU A 656 37.46 3.96 43.62
N ASP A 657 38.06 4.76 42.74
CA ASP A 657 38.34 6.18 42.97
C ASP A 657 37.04 7.01 43.05
N PHE A 658 36.12 6.84 42.07
CA PHE A 658 34.86 7.59 41.95
C PHE A 658 33.85 7.36 43.09
N LEU A 659 33.94 6.22 43.79
CA LEU A 659 33.07 5.90 44.93
C LEU A 659 33.77 6.07 46.30
N GLN A 660 34.91 6.73 46.36
CA GLN A 660 35.66 6.92 47.60
C GLN A 660 34.95 7.88 48.57
N GLU A 661 34.67 7.43 49.80
CA GLU A 661 33.97 8.25 50.80
C GLU A 661 34.79 9.49 51.20
N GLY A 662 34.31 10.68 50.84
CA GLY A 662 34.83 11.97 51.31
C GLY A 662 35.54 12.81 50.25
N GLU A 663 35.64 12.33 49.01
CA GLU A 663 36.06 13.11 47.83
C GLU A 663 34.85 13.23 46.89
N GLU A 664 34.54 14.45 46.45
CA GLU A 664 33.50 14.68 45.43
C GLU A 664 34.15 14.51 44.05
N PRO A 665 33.64 13.61 43.17
CA PRO A 665 34.22 13.41 41.86
C PRO A 665 34.02 14.64 40.97
N ASP A 666 35.03 15.00 40.18
CA ASP A 666 34.94 16.14 39.28
C ASP A 666 34.33 15.77 37.90
N GLU A 667 34.20 16.76 37.01
CA GLU A 667 33.63 16.54 35.67
C GLU A 667 34.49 15.59 34.81
N ASP A 668 35.81 15.54 35.02
CA ASP A 668 36.72 14.65 34.29
C ASP A 668 36.54 13.20 34.81
N ASP A 669 36.43 13.00 36.13
CA ASP A 669 36.14 11.70 36.74
C ASP A 669 34.79 11.13 36.25
N VAL A 670 33.74 11.95 36.29
CA VAL A 670 32.41 11.63 35.73
C VAL A 670 32.52 11.21 34.26
N TYR A 671 33.27 11.97 33.45
CA TYR A 671 33.44 11.66 32.03
C TYR A 671 34.23 10.37 31.80
N GLN A 672 35.29 10.08 32.58
CA GLN A 672 36.05 8.83 32.44
C GLN A 672 35.25 7.59 32.81
N VAL A 673 34.47 7.65 33.91
CA VAL A 673 33.56 6.57 34.32
C VAL A 673 32.50 6.36 33.24
N LEU A 674 31.81 7.42 32.80
CA LEU A 674 30.79 7.35 31.76
C LEU A 674 31.35 6.79 30.46
N SER A 675 32.45 7.34 29.94
CA SER A 675 33.13 6.89 28.72
C SER A 675 33.43 5.40 28.73
N THR A 676 33.98 4.89 29.84
CA THR A 676 34.32 3.47 29.97
C THR A 676 33.06 2.61 30.12
N LEU A 677 32.05 3.08 30.85
CA LEU A 677 30.77 2.41 31.03
C LEU A 677 29.96 2.31 29.72
N LYS A 678 29.92 3.35 28.88
CA LYS A 678 29.29 3.31 27.54
C LYS A 678 29.92 2.21 26.68
N LYS A 679 31.27 2.16 26.66
CA LYS A 679 32.04 1.13 25.91
C LYS A 679 31.72 -0.29 26.39
N ILE A 680 31.64 -0.50 27.71
CA ILE A 680 31.26 -1.80 28.28
C ILE A 680 29.80 -2.14 27.98
N SER A 681 28.86 -1.20 28.15
CA SER A 681 27.42 -1.42 27.91
C SER A 681 27.14 -1.85 26.46
N ALA A 682 27.71 -1.12 25.48
CA ALA A 682 27.56 -1.44 24.06
C ALA A 682 28.11 -2.83 23.71
N PHE A 683 29.24 -3.24 24.30
CA PHE A 683 29.80 -4.58 24.10
C PHE A 683 28.99 -5.67 24.82
N HIS A 684 28.47 -5.40 26.01
CA HIS A 684 27.67 -6.38 26.75
C HIS A 684 26.31 -6.67 26.08
N ASN A 685 25.78 -5.76 25.26
CA ASN A 685 24.58 -6.05 24.46
C ASN A 685 24.83 -7.23 23.50
N ALA A 686 25.87 -7.14 22.65
CA ALA A 686 26.13 -8.13 21.59
C ALA A 686 27.10 -9.28 21.98
N HIS A 687 27.69 -9.25 23.18
CA HIS A 687 28.68 -10.22 23.65
C HIS A 687 28.46 -10.67 25.11
N ASP A 688 28.73 -11.94 25.36
CA ASP A 688 28.77 -12.51 26.71
C ASP A 688 30.01 -12.03 27.48
N LEU A 689 29.81 -11.10 28.42
CA LEU A 689 30.86 -10.60 29.32
C LEU A 689 30.79 -11.24 30.72
N SER A 690 30.05 -12.34 30.92
CA SER A 690 29.84 -12.90 32.27
C SER A 690 31.07 -13.57 32.89
N THR A 691 32.21 -13.60 32.19
CA THR A 691 33.53 -13.95 32.76
C THR A 691 34.10 -12.84 33.64
N TRP A 692 33.63 -11.61 33.50
CA TRP A 692 33.99 -10.45 34.31
C TRP A 692 32.83 -10.12 35.27
N ASP A 693 33.07 -10.00 36.59
CA ASP A 693 32.02 -9.67 37.58
C ASP A 693 31.61 -8.19 37.54
N LEU A 694 30.88 -7.83 36.48
CA LEU A 694 30.37 -6.48 36.28
C LEU A 694 29.10 -6.19 37.09
N PHE A 695 28.41 -7.21 37.64
CA PHE A 695 27.21 -6.99 38.45
C PHE A 695 27.55 -6.21 39.72
N THR A 696 28.59 -6.63 40.44
CA THR A 696 29.00 -5.99 41.71
C THR A 696 29.32 -4.51 41.49
N SER A 697 30.01 -4.17 40.41
CA SER A 697 30.39 -2.81 40.05
C SER A 697 29.18 -1.93 39.70
N ASN A 698 28.32 -2.36 38.77
CA ASN A 698 27.12 -1.60 38.39
C ASN A 698 26.10 -1.47 39.53
N TYR A 699 25.93 -2.52 40.35
CA TYR A 699 25.03 -2.49 41.50
C TYR A 699 25.44 -1.42 42.52
N ARG A 700 26.74 -1.29 42.82
CA ARG A 700 27.25 -0.22 43.71
C ARG A 700 26.92 1.15 43.14
N LEU A 701 27.25 1.38 41.87
CA LEU A 701 27.07 2.66 41.19
C LEU A 701 25.60 3.13 41.20
N LEU A 702 24.67 2.25 40.83
CA LEU A 702 23.23 2.52 40.88
C LEU A 702 22.72 2.68 42.33
N ASN A 703 23.19 1.88 43.28
CA ASN A 703 22.77 2.01 44.67
C ASN A 703 23.25 3.34 45.30
N THR A 704 24.46 3.78 45.01
CA THR A 704 24.95 5.11 45.43
C THR A 704 24.11 6.22 44.80
N GLY A 705 23.76 6.11 43.51
CA GLY A 705 22.90 7.09 42.85
C GLY A 705 21.49 7.19 43.45
N LEU A 706 20.92 6.09 43.95
CA LEU A 706 19.66 6.11 44.71
C LEU A 706 19.79 6.69 46.13
N GLN A 707 20.98 6.62 46.74
CA GLN A 707 21.22 7.12 48.10
C GLN A 707 21.52 8.62 48.13
N ASN A 708 22.32 9.11 47.17
CA ASN A 708 22.77 10.50 47.12
C ASN A 708 21.82 11.39 46.29
N GLY A 709 21.23 10.84 45.21
CA GLY A 709 20.30 11.55 44.32
C GLY A 709 20.94 12.51 43.32
N ASP A 710 22.27 12.58 43.27
CA ASP A 710 23.09 13.50 42.46
C ASP A 710 23.81 12.83 41.27
N MET A 711 23.70 11.50 41.13
CA MET A 711 24.36 10.73 40.08
C MET A 711 23.93 11.21 38.67
N PRO A 712 24.87 11.50 37.75
CA PRO A 712 24.57 11.91 36.38
C PRO A 712 23.66 10.91 35.64
N GLU A 713 22.61 11.43 35.01
CA GLU A 713 21.58 10.65 34.30
C GLU A 713 22.17 9.62 33.31
N GLN A 714 23.18 10.01 32.53
CA GLN A 714 23.83 9.14 31.55
C GLN A 714 24.57 7.96 32.21
N ILE A 715 25.15 8.14 33.39
CA ILE A 715 25.76 7.04 34.15
C ILE A 715 24.68 6.07 34.62
N VAL A 716 23.57 6.59 35.15
CA VAL A 716 22.43 5.78 35.60
C VAL A 716 21.84 4.96 34.44
N ILE A 717 21.60 5.59 33.29
CA ILE A 717 21.05 4.95 32.08
C ILE A 717 21.95 3.77 31.64
N HIS A 718 23.24 4.01 31.42
CA HIS A 718 24.15 2.97 30.92
C HIS A 718 24.46 1.89 31.98
N ALA A 719 24.43 2.21 33.28
CA ALA A 719 24.56 1.22 34.33
C ALA A 719 23.31 0.33 34.46
N MET A 720 22.11 0.87 34.24
CA MET A 720 20.88 0.07 34.14
C MET A 720 20.93 -0.85 32.91
N GLN A 721 21.26 -0.33 31.72
CA GLN A 721 21.43 -1.14 30.51
C GLN A 721 22.46 -2.27 30.71
N CYS A 722 23.66 -1.95 31.20
CA CYS A 722 24.70 -2.94 31.46
C CYS A 722 24.24 -4.01 32.47
N THR A 723 23.54 -3.61 33.55
CA THR A 723 22.98 -4.56 34.53
C THR A 723 21.88 -5.44 33.94
N HIS A 724 21.06 -4.91 33.03
CA HIS A 724 20.08 -5.67 32.28
C HIS A 724 20.77 -6.74 31.41
N TYR A 725 21.78 -6.37 30.61
CA TYR A 725 22.56 -7.33 29.80
C TYR A 725 23.24 -8.41 30.65
N ILE A 726 23.84 -8.04 31.79
CA ILE A 726 24.42 -9.01 32.76
C ILE A 726 23.37 -10.06 33.16
N ILE A 727 22.14 -9.64 33.47
CA ILE A 727 21.07 -10.55 33.90
C ILE A 727 20.62 -11.46 32.74
N LEU A 728 20.55 -10.94 31.51
CA LEU A 728 20.15 -11.73 30.34
C LEU A 728 21.22 -12.75 29.92
N TRP A 729 22.51 -12.39 29.91
CA TRP A 729 23.59 -13.35 29.64
C TRP A 729 23.75 -14.40 30.75
N HIS A 730 23.53 -14.01 32.02
CA HIS A 730 23.50 -14.98 33.10
C HIS A 730 22.28 -15.93 32.96
N LEU A 731 21.10 -15.42 32.56
CA LEU A 731 19.94 -16.26 32.22
C LEU A 731 20.25 -17.23 31.08
N ALA A 732 20.88 -16.77 30.01
CA ALA A 732 21.27 -17.60 28.88
C ALA A 732 22.07 -18.84 29.31
N LYS A 733 23.18 -18.64 30.04
CA LYS A 733 24.02 -19.74 30.57
C LYS A 733 23.27 -20.68 31.50
N VAL A 734 22.33 -20.13 32.27
CA VAL A 734 21.55 -20.88 33.25
C VAL A 734 20.42 -21.69 32.60
N SER A 735 19.90 -21.23 31.46
CA SER A 735 18.86 -21.90 30.67
C SER A 735 19.33 -23.20 29.99
N ASP A 736 20.64 -23.35 29.81
CA ASP A 736 21.24 -24.62 29.41
C ASP A 736 21.19 -25.64 30.55
N SER A 737 20.70 -26.84 30.23
CA SER A 737 20.37 -27.93 31.18
C SER A 737 21.52 -28.52 32.03
N ASN A 738 22.72 -27.92 31.97
CA ASN A 738 23.91 -28.29 32.76
C ASN A 738 24.26 -27.28 33.90
N SER A 739 23.45 -26.23 34.10
CA SER A 739 23.75 -25.17 35.06
C SER A 739 23.79 -25.62 36.54
N LEU A 740 24.64 -24.99 37.37
CA LEU A 740 24.74 -25.33 38.79
C LEU A 740 23.58 -24.69 39.57
N LYS A 741 23.07 -25.40 40.58
CA LYS A 741 21.99 -24.89 41.44
C LYS A 741 22.35 -23.60 42.21
N GLY A 742 23.64 -23.26 42.32
CA GLY A 742 24.09 -21.99 42.90
C GLY A 742 23.78 -20.80 42.00
N ASP A 743 24.06 -20.93 40.71
CA ASP A 743 23.94 -19.86 39.71
C ASP A 743 22.48 -19.39 39.58
N MET A 744 21.55 -20.35 39.53
CA MET A 744 20.08 -20.12 39.62
C MET A 744 19.64 -19.28 40.84
N VAL A 745 20.33 -19.40 41.98
CA VAL A 745 20.00 -18.63 43.20
C VAL A 745 20.61 -17.23 43.13
N THR A 746 21.84 -17.12 42.60
CA THR A 746 22.52 -15.85 42.35
C THR A 746 21.73 -15.00 41.36
N LEU A 747 21.37 -15.54 40.20
CA LEU A 747 20.57 -14.88 39.17
C LEU A 747 19.24 -14.36 39.73
N ARG A 748 18.49 -15.19 40.47
CA ARG A 748 17.23 -14.75 41.12
C ARG A 748 17.45 -13.58 42.06
N LYS A 749 18.52 -13.58 42.85
CA LYS A 749 18.83 -12.51 43.79
C LYS A 749 19.21 -11.22 43.06
N GLN A 750 20.04 -11.32 42.02
CA GLN A 750 20.47 -10.22 41.16
C GLN A 750 19.27 -9.58 40.45
N MET A 751 18.46 -10.37 39.74
CA MET A 751 17.26 -9.91 39.05
C MET A 751 16.28 -9.20 40.00
N ARG A 752 15.93 -9.81 41.15
CA ARG A 752 14.97 -9.20 42.09
C ARG A 752 15.47 -7.90 42.72
N ALA A 753 16.77 -7.82 43.01
CA ALA A 753 17.36 -6.58 43.50
C ALA A 753 17.33 -5.49 42.43
N PHE A 754 17.66 -5.84 41.18
CA PHE A 754 17.66 -4.89 40.06
C PHE A 754 16.25 -4.40 39.71
N CYS A 755 15.23 -5.27 39.66
CA CYS A 755 13.84 -4.85 39.46
C CYS A 755 13.39 -3.80 40.50
N LEU A 756 13.75 -3.98 41.77
CA LEU A 756 13.45 -3.00 42.83
C LEU A 756 14.18 -1.65 42.60
N MET A 757 15.41 -1.69 42.12
CA MET A 757 16.17 -0.48 41.79
C MET A 757 15.57 0.26 40.59
N CYS A 758 15.19 -0.45 39.51
CA CYS A 758 14.48 0.16 38.40
C CYS A 758 13.12 0.72 38.83
N GLN A 759 12.40 0.07 39.74
CA GLN A 759 11.15 0.59 40.30
C GLN A 759 11.38 1.93 41.04
N HIS A 760 12.46 2.05 41.81
CA HIS A 760 12.82 3.35 42.39
C HIS A 760 13.15 4.40 41.31
N TYR A 761 13.94 4.04 40.29
CA TYR A 761 14.28 4.94 39.18
C TYR A 761 13.09 5.34 38.29
N LEU A 762 12.02 4.55 38.23
CA LEU A 762 10.76 4.89 37.56
C LEU A 762 10.10 6.17 38.14
N THR A 763 10.44 6.51 39.40
CA THR A 763 9.97 7.72 40.10
C THR A 763 10.97 8.88 40.11
N ASN A 764 12.11 8.76 39.42
CA ASN A 764 13.14 9.81 39.31
C ASN A 764 12.55 11.09 38.66
N MET A 765 13.15 12.26 38.92
CA MET A 765 12.68 13.51 38.30
C MET A 765 13.03 13.61 36.80
N ASN A 766 14.05 12.89 36.34
CA ASN A 766 14.52 12.91 34.96
C ASN A 766 13.73 11.93 34.07
N THR A 767 13.12 12.43 32.99
CA THR A 767 12.30 11.64 32.07
C THR A 767 13.06 10.50 31.38
N ALA A 768 14.29 10.74 30.89
CA ALA A 768 15.09 9.70 30.22
C ALA A 768 15.44 8.54 31.16
N VAL A 769 15.74 8.85 32.43
CA VAL A 769 15.95 7.82 33.47
C VAL A 769 14.66 7.02 33.73
N LYS A 770 13.49 7.67 33.81
CA LYS A 770 12.21 6.97 33.96
C LYS A 770 11.93 6.04 32.77
N GLU A 771 12.08 6.53 31.54
CA GLU A 771 11.82 5.77 30.30
C GLU A 771 12.74 4.56 30.19
N GLN A 772 14.03 4.72 30.53
CA GLN A 772 14.98 3.61 30.52
C GLN A 772 14.65 2.55 31.57
N ALA A 773 14.30 2.99 32.80
CA ALA A 773 13.87 2.10 33.86
C ALA A 773 12.56 1.36 33.52
N PHE A 774 11.59 2.08 32.93
CA PHE A 774 10.31 1.54 32.47
C PHE A 774 10.48 0.45 31.40
N THR A 775 11.31 0.73 30.39
CA THR A 775 11.56 -0.21 29.28
C THR A 775 12.20 -1.49 29.80
N ILE A 776 13.29 -1.37 30.58
CA ILE A 776 13.97 -2.49 31.21
C ILE A 776 13.04 -3.28 32.15
N LEU A 777 12.16 -2.61 32.90
CA LEU A 777 11.15 -3.28 33.71
C LEU A 777 10.18 -4.08 32.86
N CYS A 778 9.62 -3.52 31.79
CA CYS A 778 8.71 -4.25 30.91
C CYS A 778 9.38 -5.50 30.31
N ASP A 779 10.61 -5.38 29.84
CA ASP A 779 11.36 -6.50 29.26
C ASP A 779 11.67 -7.57 30.31
N LEU A 780 12.18 -7.19 31.50
CA LEU A 780 12.44 -8.14 32.58
C LEU A 780 11.15 -8.80 33.11
N LEU A 781 10.05 -8.07 33.22
CA LEU A 781 8.76 -8.62 33.63
C LEU A 781 8.22 -9.63 32.61
N LEU A 782 8.39 -9.36 31.31
CA LEU A 782 7.98 -10.28 30.25
C LEU A 782 8.90 -11.51 30.19
N ILE A 783 10.22 -11.30 30.18
CA ILE A 783 11.24 -12.36 30.13
C ILE A 783 11.15 -13.27 31.35
N PHE A 784 11.06 -12.73 32.56
CA PHE A 784 10.96 -13.52 33.80
C PHE A 784 9.51 -13.88 34.20
N SER A 785 8.56 -13.78 33.28
CA SER A 785 7.17 -14.15 33.51
C SER A 785 6.97 -15.68 33.62
N HIS A 786 5.73 -16.08 33.90
CA HIS A 786 5.32 -17.50 33.85
C HIS A 786 5.52 -18.14 32.46
N GLN A 787 5.67 -17.35 31.39
CA GLN A 787 5.95 -17.85 30.03
C GLN A 787 7.31 -18.53 29.91
N MET A 788 8.28 -18.24 30.80
CA MET A 788 9.58 -18.93 30.85
C MET A 788 9.47 -20.45 30.92
N MET A 789 8.45 -20.95 31.62
CA MET A 789 8.25 -22.39 31.86
C MET A 789 7.60 -23.10 30.66
N SER A 790 7.17 -22.34 29.65
CA SER A 790 6.60 -22.90 28.43
C SER A 790 7.60 -23.82 27.69
N SER A 791 7.09 -24.65 26.79
CA SER A 791 7.90 -25.52 25.94
C SER A 791 8.86 -26.48 26.70
N GLY A 792 8.51 -26.84 27.95
CA GLY A 792 9.23 -27.86 28.74
C GLY A 792 10.37 -27.32 29.62
N ARG A 793 10.49 -26.00 29.80
CA ARG A 793 11.54 -25.38 30.64
C ARG A 793 11.12 -25.26 32.12
N GLU A 794 10.41 -26.24 32.67
CA GLU A 794 9.88 -26.23 34.06
C GLU A 794 10.96 -26.00 35.13
N HIS A 795 12.20 -26.39 34.87
CA HIS A 795 13.34 -26.16 35.77
C HIS A 795 13.65 -24.67 36.02
N LEU A 796 13.12 -23.76 35.18
CA LEU A 796 13.23 -22.30 35.34
C LEU A 796 12.12 -21.71 36.24
N GLU A 797 11.12 -22.48 36.69
CA GLU A 797 10.10 -22.04 37.67
C GLU A 797 10.67 -21.16 38.80
N PRO A 798 11.82 -21.49 39.43
CA PRO A 798 12.32 -20.70 40.54
C PRO A 798 12.79 -19.28 40.14
N LEU A 799 12.98 -18.97 38.85
CA LEU A 799 13.31 -17.62 38.38
C LEU A 799 12.07 -16.75 38.15
N VAL A 800 10.87 -17.34 38.08
CA VAL A 800 9.65 -16.61 37.76
C VAL A 800 9.42 -15.46 38.75
N PHE A 801 9.10 -14.31 38.18
CA PHE A 801 8.78 -13.08 38.88
C PHE A 801 7.39 -12.60 38.44
N THR A 802 6.63 -12.07 39.39
CA THR A 802 5.29 -11.51 39.16
C THR A 802 5.27 -10.13 39.78
N PRO A 803 4.92 -9.07 39.03
CA PRO A 803 4.87 -7.72 39.57
C PRO A 803 3.76 -7.62 40.61
N ASP A 804 4.06 -6.97 41.74
CA ASP A 804 3.05 -6.71 42.76
C ASP A 804 2.10 -5.58 42.34
N VAL A 805 1.05 -5.35 43.14
CA VAL A 805 0.01 -4.36 42.81
C VAL A 805 0.58 -2.93 42.78
N SER A 806 1.67 -2.64 43.52
CA SER A 806 2.33 -1.33 43.51
C SER A 806 3.02 -1.11 42.17
N LEU A 807 3.89 -2.05 41.77
CA LEU A 807 4.61 -1.98 40.50
C LEU A 807 3.66 -1.95 39.29
N GLN A 808 2.57 -2.73 39.33
CA GLN A 808 1.56 -2.69 38.26
C GLN A 808 0.88 -1.32 38.12
N ALA A 809 0.61 -0.64 39.24
CA ALA A 809 0.02 0.70 39.26
C ALA A 809 1.02 1.79 38.86
N GLU A 810 2.29 1.69 39.30
CA GLU A 810 3.36 2.62 38.95
C GLU A 810 3.68 2.58 37.44
N LEU A 811 3.74 1.38 36.85
CA LEU A 811 3.89 1.20 35.40
C LEU A 811 2.69 1.75 34.61
N LEU A 812 1.46 1.60 35.13
CA LEU A 812 0.28 2.19 34.49
C LEU A 812 0.29 3.72 34.59
N SER A 813 0.68 4.29 35.74
CA SER A 813 0.82 5.74 35.92
C SER A 813 1.82 6.31 34.91
N PHE A 814 2.98 5.68 34.75
CA PHE A 814 3.96 6.08 33.74
C PHE A 814 3.36 6.14 32.33
N ILE A 815 2.57 5.14 31.92
CA ILE A 815 1.90 5.15 30.61
C ILE A 815 0.89 6.29 30.49
N LEU A 816 0.10 6.54 31.53
CA LEU A 816 -0.86 7.65 31.56
C LEU A 816 -0.15 9.01 31.47
N ASP A 817 0.96 9.18 32.19
CA ASP A 817 1.69 10.44 32.31
C ASP A 817 2.60 10.74 31.11
N GLN A 818 3.11 9.73 30.39
CA GLN A 818 4.14 9.90 29.34
C GLN A 818 3.66 9.58 27.91
N VAL A 819 2.62 8.75 27.74
CA VAL A 819 2.10 8.38 26.41
C VAL A 819 0.90 9.22 26.01
N PHE A 820 -0.10 9.34 26.90
CA PHE A 820 -1.41 9.94 26.60
C PHE A 820 -1.46 11.44 26.87
N VAL A 821 -0.54 12.19 26.25
CA VAL A 821 -0.41 13.65 26.35
C VAL A 821 -1.00 14.33 25.11
N ASP A 822 -1.83 15.36 25.28
CA ASP A 822 -2.39 16.15 24.18
C ASP A 822 -1.30 17.02 23.52
N GLN A 823 -1.13 16.90 22.21
CA GLN A 823 -0.02 17.52 21.46
C GLN A 823 -0.29 18.96 20.98
N ASP A 824 -1.51 19.47 21.15
CA ASP A 824 -1.91 20.78 20.64
C ASP A 824 -1.42 21.94 21.54
N ASP A 825 -1.20 21.71 22.84
CA ASP A 825 -0.83 22.76 23.81
C ASP A 825 0.67 23.14 23.78
N ASP A 826 1.56 22.25 23.29
CA ASP A 826 2.99 22.54 23.13
C ASP A 826 3.31 23.53 21.99
N SER A 827 2.31 23.92 21.20
CA SER A 827 2.43 24.97 20.17
C SER A 827 2.70 26.39 20.72
N ASN A 828 2.84 26.55 22.04
CA ASN A 828 3.21 27.78 22.75
C ASN A 828 4.67 27.81 23.24
N SER A 829 5.57 26.97 22.73
CA SER A 829 7.01 27.18 22.92
C SER A 829 7.41 28.57 22.39
N THR A 830 8.04 29.38 23.23
CA THR A 830 8.31 30.81 22.93
C THR A 830 9.43 31.05 21.92
N ASP A 831 10.14 30.00 21.51
CA ASP A 831 11.10 30.05 20.41
C ASP A 831 10.40 29.65 19.10
N GLY A 832 10.28 30.60 18.18
CA GLY A 832 9.52 30.47 16.93
C GLY A 832 10.17 29.56 15.87
N GLN A 833 10.77 28.45 16.28
CA GLN A 833 11.14 27.36 15.40
C GLN A 833 9.89 26.49 15.17
N GLN A 834 9.53 26.27 13.90
CA GLN A 834 8.58 25.21 13.58
C GLN A 834 9.27 23.89 13.91
N ASP A 835 8.88 23.24 15.02
CA ASP A 835 9.35 21.88 15.32
C ASP A 835 9.10 20.98 14.11
N ASP A 836 10.18 20.39 13.61
CA ASP A 836 10.21 19.56 12.41
C ASP A 836 9.20 18.41 12.51
N GLU A 837 8.53 18.09 11.41
CA GLU A 837 7.63 16.93 11.36
C GLU A 837 8.41 15.63 11.63
N ALA A 838 9.70 15.56 11.27
CA ALA A 838 10.58 14.44 11.60
C ALA A 838 10.71 14.21 13.11
N SER A 839 11.04 15.24 13.89
CA SER A 839 11.18 15.17 15.35
C SER A 839 9.87 14.76 16.04
N LYS A 840 8.73 15.27 15.57
CA LYS A 840 7.40 14.88 16.06
C LYS A 840 7.08 13.41 15.76
N ILE A 841 7.53 12.87 14.63
CA ILE A 841 7.38 11.44 14.29
C ILE A 841 8.27 10.58 15.20
N GLU A 842 9.51 10.99 15.47
CA GLU A 842 10.42 10.28 16.37
C GLU A 842 9.87 10.21 17.81
N ALA A 843 9.45 11.35 18.37
CA ALA A 843 8.83 11.43 19.69
C ALA A 843 7.51 10.62 19.78
N LEU A 844 6.76 10.51 18.67
CA LEU A 844 5.61 9.62 18.57
C LEU A 844 6.04 8.14 18.54
N HIS A 845 7.05 7.77 17.75
CA HIS A 845 7.58 6.40 17.68
C HIS A 845 8.05 5.92 19.05
N LYS A 846 8.79 6.76 19.79
CA LYS A 846 9.23 6.48 21.16
C LYS A 846 8.05 6.17 22.10
N ARG A 847 7.00 7.01 22.08
CA ARG A 847 5.78 6.80 22.89
C ARG A 847 4.99 5.55 22.45
N ARG A 848 4.96 5.23 21.16
CA ARG A 848 4.38 3.98 20.63
C ARG A 848 5.12 2.74 21.15
N ASN A 849 6.46 2.78 21.21
CA ASN A 849 7.26 1.70 21.78
C ASN A 849 6.96 1.48 23.27
N LEU A 850 6.89 2.56 24.07
CA LEU A 850 6.53 2.50 25.50
C LEU A 850 5.13 1.89 25.70
N LEU A 851 4.13 2.33 24.92
CA LEU A 851 2.77 1.77 24.98
C LEU A 851 2.74 0.28 24.59
N ALA A 852 3.45 -0.09 23.53
CA ALA A 852 3.55 -1.48 23.08
C ALA A 852 4.19 -2.37 24.15
N ALA A 853 5.25 -1.90 24.83
CA ALA A 853 5.89 -2.62 25.92
C ALA A 853 4.91 -2.96 27.06
N TYR A 854 4.10 -2.00 27.52
CA TYR A 854 3.05 -2.28 28.52
C TYR A 854 1.93 -3.19 27.98
N CYS A 855 1.51 -2.98 26.73
CA CYS A 855 0.48 -3.81 26.11
C CYS A 855 0.91 -5.29 25.98
N LYS A 856 2.20 -5.56 25.73
CA LYS A 856 2.76 -6.92 25.78
C LYS A 856 2.52 -7.56 27.16
N LEU A 857 2.72 -6.83 28.26
CA LEU A 857 2.47 -7.34 29.62
C LEU A 857 1.00 -7.73 29.86
N ILE A 858 0.04 -6.97 29.31
CA ILE A 858 -1.39 -7.32 29.37
C ILE A 858 -1.68 -8.58 28.56
N ILE A 859 -1.18 -8.65 27.31
CA ILE A 859 -1.44 -9.75 26.38
C ILE A 859 -0.84 -11.07 26.89
N TYR A 860 0.36 -11.03 27.48
CA TYR A 860 1.01 -12.21 28.05
C TYR A 860 0.61 -12.49 29.51
N ASN A 861 -0.42 -11.80 30.03
CA ASN A 861 -0.98 -11.99 31.38
C ASN A 861 0.08 -11.88 32.49
N VAL A 862 0.98 -10.91 32.35
CA VAL A 862 2.01 -10.54 33.34
C VAL A 862 1.47 -9.50 34.32
N VAL A 863 0.60 -8.60 33.83
CA VAL A 863 -0.20 -7.68 34.63
C VAL A 863 -1.69 -8.00 34.46
N GLU A 864 -2.54 -7.53 35.38
CA GLU A 864 -3.99 -7.78 35.30
C GLU A 864 -4.62 -7.15 34.05
N MET A 865 -5.46 -7.91 33.33
CA MET A 865 -6.22 -7.41 32.16
C MET A 865 -7.14 -6.20 32.50
N ASN A 866 -7.39 -5.93 33.78
CA ASN A 866 -8.12 -4.76 34.26
C ASN A 866 -7.38 -3.44 33.96
N THR A 867 -6.04 -3.41 33.98
CA THR A 867 -5.25 -2.19 33.68
C THR A 867 -5.43 -1.73 32.23
N GLY A 868 -5.79 -2.65 31.33
CA GLY A 868 -6.19 -2.33 29.97
C GLY A 868 -7.40 -1.40 29.88
N ALA A 869 -8.20 -1.23 30.95
CA ALA A 869 -9.36 -0.34 30.92
C ALA A 869 -8.98 1.13 30.70
N ASP A 870 -7.88 1.57 31.32
CA ASP A 870 -7.31 2.92 31.20
C ASP A 870 -6.65 3.18 29.84
N ILE A 871 -6.33 2.12 29.09
CA ILE A 871 -5.76 2.19 27.74
C ILE A 871 -6.90 2.14 26.70
N PHE A 872 -7.84 1.22 26.83
CA PHE A 872 -8.95 1.06 25.88
C PHE A 872 -9.83 2.32 25.84
N LYS A 873 -10.00 3.04 26.96
CA LYS A 873 -10.74 4.31 26.98
C LYS A 873 -10.16 5.38 26.06
N GLN A 874 -8.86 5.30 25.75
CA GLN A 874 -8.14 6.26 24.91
C GLN A 874 -8.27 5.98 23.39
N TYR A 875 -8.86 4.84 23.01
CA TYR A 875 -8.91 4.34 21.62
C TYR A 875 -9.39 5.37 20.59
N MET A 876 -10.38 6.20 20.93
CA MET A 876 -10.87 7.26 20.04
C MET A 876 -10.09 8.58 20.14
N ARG A 877 -9.66 8.98 21.34
CA ARG A 877 -8.93 10.25 21.55
C ARG A 877 -7.59 10.24 20.80
N PHE A 878 -6.84 9.15 20.92
CA PHE A 878 -5.52 8.99 20.32
C PHE A 878 -5.52 8.01 19.13
N TYR A 879 -6.61 7.95 18.36
CA TYR A 879 -6.76 6.97 17.28
C TYR A 879 -5.65 7.03 16.22
N ASN A 880 -5.20 8.23 15.86
CA ASN A 880 -4.17 8.43 14.82
C ASN A 880 -2.76 8.02 15.25
N ASP A 881 -2.51 8.02 16.57
CA ASP A 881 -1.17 7.84 17.16
C ASP A 881 -1.01 6.42 17.74
N TYR A 882 -2.05 5.91 18.40
CA TYR A 882 -2.04 4.65 19.16
C TYR A 882 -3.17 3.68 18.78
N GLY A 883 -4.06 4.05 17.85
CA GLY A 883 -5.29 3.31 17.57
C GLY A 883 -5.08 1.88 17.07
N ASP A 884 -3.99 1.60 16.34
CA ASP A 884 -3.66 0.23 15.92
C ASP A 884 -3.11 -0.62 17.08
N ILE A 885 -2.21 -0.08 17.90
CA ILE A 885 -1.68 -0.73 19.12
C ILE A 885 -2.80 -1.11 20.08
N ILE A 886 -3.72 -0.16 20.35
CA ILE A 886 -4.87 -0.38 21.24
C ILE A 886 -5.84 -1.42 20.63
N LYS A 887 -6.13 -1.33 19.32
CA LYS A 887 -7.01 -2.27 18.62
C LYS A 887 -6.49 -3.70 18.64
N GLU A 888 -5.19 -3.92 18.45
CA GLU A 888 -4.63 -5.28 18.51
C GLU A 888 -4.56 -5.80 19.94
N THR A 889 -4.23 -4.96 20.93
CA THR A 889 -4.31 -5.33 22.35
C THR A 889 -5.73 -5.75 22.76
N MET A 890 -6.76 -5.02 22.31
CA MET A 890 -8.17 -5.42 22.44
C MET A 890 -8.47 -6.74 21.71
N SER A 891 -7.89 -6.96 20.52
CA SER A 891 -8.10 -8.18 19.73
C SER A 891 -7.50 -9.41 20.41
N LYS A 892 -6.27 -9.32 20.93
CA LYS A 892 -5.55 -10.40 21.63
C LYS A 892 -6.20 -10.72 22.98
N THR A 893 -6.51 -9.71 23.81
CA THR A 893 -7.19 -9.94 25.10
C THR A 893 -8.54 -10.64 24.92
N ARG A 894 -9.34 -10.25 23.91
CA ARG A 894 -10.56 -10.94 23.49
C ARG A 894 -10.35 -12.39 23.01
N GLN A 895 -9.19 -12.72 22.43
CA GLN A 895 -8.86 -14.09 22.03
C GLN A 895 -8.49 -14.96 23.24
N ILE A 896 -7.83 -14.37 24.25
CA ILE A 896 -7.39 -15.03 25.49
C ILE A 896 -8.58 -15.29 26.42
N ASP A 897 -9.32 -14.26 26.81
CA ASP A 897 -10.53 -14.36 27.63
C ASP A 897 -11.57 -13.33 27.19
N LYS A 898 -12.62 -13.81 26.52
CA LYS A 898 -13.74 -12.98 26.06
C LYS A 898 -14.55 -12.37 27.19
N VAL A 899 -14.71 -13.07 28.31
CA VAL A 899 -15.51 -12.60 29.44
C VAL A 899 -14.74 -11.51 30.15
N GLN A 900 -13.47 -11.75 30.51
CA GLN A 900 -12.65 -10.72 31.15
C GLN A 900 -12.43 -9.51 30.24
N TYR A 901 -12.19 -9.72 28.94
CA TYR A 901 -12.17 -8.64 27.95
C TYR A 901 -13.43 -7.78 27.99
N SER A 902 -14.62 -8.40 28.04
CA SER A 902 -15.88 -7.66 28.09
C SER A 902 -16.08 -6.87 29.40
N LYS A 903 -15.47 -7.32 30.50
CA LYS A 903 -15.41 -6.59 31.77
C LYS A 903 -14.48 -5.39 31.68
N THR A 904 -13.28 -5.56 31.11
CA THR A 904 -12.33 -4.46 30.88
C THR A 904 -12.95 -3.39 29.96
N LEU A 905 -13.65 -3.78 28.88
CA LEU A 905 -14.34 -2.83 27.99
C LEU A 905 -15.41 -2.01 28.71
N ILE A 906 -16.27 -2.64 29.52
CA ILE A 906 -17.32 -1.89 30.23
C ILE A 906 -16.72 -1.01 31.32
N LEU A 907 -15.65 -1.47 31.98
CA LEU A 907 -14.88 -0.67 32.94
C LEU A 907 -14.33 0.61 32.28
N SER A 908 -13.73 0.53 31.08
CA SER A 908 -13.30 1.72 30.32
C SER A 908 -14.40 2.76 30.13
N LEU A 909 -15.61 2.30 29.77
CA LEU A 909 -16.76 3.19 29.56
C LEU A 909 -17.28 3.75 30.90
N GLN A 910 -17.27 2.96 31.98
CA GLN A 910 -17.62 3.42 33.33
C GLN A 910 -16.64 4.49 33.83
N MET A 911 -15.35 4.33 33.54
CA MET A 911 -14.32 5.32 33.88
C MET A 911 -14.56 6.63 33.16
N LEU A 912 -14.68 6.63 31.82
CA LEU A 912 -15.00 7.85 31.06
C LEU A 912 -16.30 8.53 31.52
N PHE A 913 -17.31 7.75 31.91
CA PHE A 913 -18.56 8.28 32.42
C PHE A 913 -18.39 8.96 33.80
N ASN A 914 -17.54 8.41 34.67
CA ASN A 914 -17.19 9.04 35.95
C ASN A 914 -16.30 10.28 35.75
N ASP A 915 -15.33 10.22 34.82
CA ASP A 915 -14.46 11.34 34.47
C ASP A 915 -15.32 12.53 34.01
N MET A 916 -16.23 12.30 33.05
CA MET A 916 -17.23 13.27 32.59
C MET A 916 -18.14 13.80 33.72
N LEU A 917 -18.59 12.95 34.65
CA LEU A 917 -19.37 13.37 35.82
C LEU A 917 -18.56 14.25 36.78
N SER A 918 -17.24 14.06 36.87
CA SER A 918 -16.37 14.85 37.73
C SER A 918 -16.12 16.26 37.16
N GLU A 919 -16.02 16.38 35.84
CA GLU A 919 -15.81 17.65 35.12
C GLU A 919 -17.10 18.46 34.97
N LEU A 920 -18.19 17.83 34.51
CA LEU A 920 -19.45 18.50 34.17
C LEU A 920 -20.48 18.49 35.30
N GLY A 921 -20.26 17.68 36.33
CA GLY A 921 -21.17 17.49 37.46
C GLY A 921 -22.38 16.59 37.16
N ILE A 922 -23.28 16.51 38.12
CA ILE A 922 -24.39 15.53 38.19
C ILE A 922 -25.43 15.70 37.05
N ASN A 923 -25.61 16.90 36.52
CA ASN A 923 -26.64 17.21 35.53
C ASN A 923 -26.11 17.02 34.10
N ILE A 924 -25.94 15.76 33.68
CA ILE A 924 -25.45 15.41 32.34
C ILE A 924 -26.44 15.85 31.24
N ASP A 925 -26.00 16.74 30.34
CA ASP A 925 -26.62 16.89 29.04
C ASP A 925 -26.26 15.69 28.14
N ARG A 926 -27.24 14.82 27.87
CA ARG A 926 -27.08 13.64 27.01
C ARG A 926 -26.91 13.98 25.52
N SER A 927 -27.05 15.24 25.13
CA SER A 927 -26.71 15.76 23.79
C SER A 927 -25.31 16.40 23.71
N SER A 928 -24.59 16.49 24.84
CA SER A 928 -23.21 16.98 24.87
C SER A 928 -22.26 16.13 24.02
N SER A 929 -21.23 16.77 23.47
CA SER A 929 -20.16 16.11 22.71
C SER A 929 -19.43 15.05 23.54
N ALA A 930 -19.19 15.30 24.83
CA ALA A 930 -18.56 14.35 25.75
C ALA A 930 -19.38 13.05 25.87
N PHE A 931 -20.67 13.16 26.20
CA PHE A 931 -21.55 11.98 26.32
C PHE A 931 -21.71 11.25 24.97
N CYS A 932 -21.88 11.98 23.88
CA CYS A 932 -21.98 11.40 22.54
C CYS A 932 -20.67 10.69 22.11
N GLY A 933 -19.51 11.21 22.51
CA GLY A 933 -18.20 10.58 22.28
C GLY A 933 -18.06 9.23 22.99
N ILE A 934 -18.44 9.15 24.27
CA ILE A 934 -18.46 7.87 25.03
C ILE A 934 -19.43 6.88 24.39
N LYS A 935 -20.59 7.35 23.92
CA LYS A 935 -21.58 6.53 23.24
C LYS A 935 -21.10 5.99 21.88
N GLU A 936 -20.42 6.81 21.08
CA GLU A 936 -19.78 6.36 19.83
C GLU A 936 -18.64 5.36 20.09
N LEU A 937 -17.84 5.55 21.15
CA LEU A 937 -16.84 4.57 21.57
C LEU A 937 -17.50 3.22 21.95
N ALA A 938 -18.60 3.25 22.69
CA ALA A 938 -19.38 2.06 23.02
C ALA A 938 -19.95 1.36 21.77
N ARG A 939 -20.43 2.13 20.78
CA ARG A 939 -20.85 1.58 19.48
C ARG A 939 -19.70 0.88 18.75
N ARG A 940 -18.50 1.48 18.73
CA ARG A 940 -17.29 0.85 18.17
C ARG A 940 -16.88 -0.42 18.92
N PHE A 941 -16.92 -0.40 20.26
CA PHE A 941 -16.67 -1.59 21.08
C PHE A 941 -17.70 -2.70 20.83
N SER A 942 -18.99 -2.36 20.63
CA SER A 942 -20.04 -3.33 20.28
C SER A 942 -19.71 -4.11 18.99
N LEU A 943 -19.07 -3.47 17.99
CA LEU A 943 -18.65 -4.14 16.75
C LEU A 943 -17.56 -5.21 16.98
N THR A 944 -16.73 -5.10 18.03
CA THR A 944 -15.64 -6.07 18.31
C THR A 944 -16.14 -7.48 18.66
N PHE A 945 -17.41 -7.65 19.00
CA PHE A 945 -18.01 -8.97 19.26
C PHE A 945 -18.41 -9.73 17.97
N GLY A 946 -18.25 -9.11 16.78
CA GLY A 946 -18.48 -9.75 15.49
C GLY A 946 -19.96 -10.02 15.17
N LEU A 947 -20.20 -11.00 14.29
CA LEU A 947 -21.54 -11.48 13.88
C LEU A 947 -21.93 -12.82 14.53
N ASP A 948 -20.95 -13.63 14.94
CA ASP A 948 -21.18 -14.93 15.60
C ASP A 948 -21.56 -14.74 17.08
N GLN A 949 -22.84 -14.41 17.31
CA GLN A 949 -23.40 -14.19 18.65
C GLN A 949 -23.28 -15.40 19.56
N MET A 950 -23.15 -16.63 19.03
CA MET A 950 -22.98 -17.83 19.84
C MET A 950 -21.60 -17.87 20.51
N LYS A 951 -20.55 -17.45 19.81
CA LYS A 951 -19.17 -17.42 20.34
C LYS A 951 -18.89 -16.30 21.35
N THR A 952 -19.78 -15.31 21.47
CA THR A 952 -19.62 -14.13 22.34
C THR A 952 -20.76 -13.96 23.36
N ARG A 953 -21.76 -14.85 23.31
CA ARG A 953 -22.98 -14.85 24.15
C ARG A 953 -22.74 -14.50 25.63
N GLU A 954 -21.86 -15.25 26.29
CA GLU A 954 -21.62 -15.12 27.74
C GLU A 954 -20.93 -13.79 28.09
N ALA A 955 -19.95 -13.38 27.29
CA ALA A 955 -19.24 -12.12 27.45
C ALA A 955 -20.19 -10.92 27.33
N ILE A 956 -21.02 -10.87 26.28
CA ILE A 956 -22.01 -9.79 26.11
C ILE A 956 -23.03 -9.82 27.26
N ALA A 957 -23.49 -10.99 27.68
CA ALA A 957 -24.41 -11.12 28.82
C ALA A 957 -23.79 -10.68 30.16
N MET A 958 -22.46 -10.80 30.34
CA MET A 958 -21.74 -10.31 31.50
C MET A 958 -21.57 -8.78 31.45
N LEU A 959 -21.14 -8.24 30.31
CA LEU A 959 -21.04 -6.80 30.04
C LEU A 959 -22.35 -6.06 30.38
N HIS A 960 -23.49 -6.65 30.02
CA HIS A 960 -24.80 -6.09 30.37
C HIS A 960 -25.15 -6.17 31.86
N LYS A 961 -24.67 -7.16 32.62
CA LYS A 961 -24.88 -7.22 34.08
C LYS A 961 -24.05 -6.16 34.79
N ASP A 962 -22.75 -6.10 34.48
CA ASP A 962 -21.80 -5.17 35.10
C ASP A 962 -22.19 -3.71 34.78
N GLY A 963 -22.69 -3.44 33.56
CA GLY A 963 -23.25 -2.14 33.19
C GLY A 963 -24.57 -1.79 33.91
N ILE A 964 -25.47 -2.76 34.12
CA ILE A 964 -26.69 -2.56 34.93
C ILE A 964 -26.31 -2.24 36.38
N GLU A 965 -25.41 -3.03 36.98
CA GLU A 965 -24.97 -2.84 38.37
C GLU A 965 -24.35 -1.44 38.56
N PHE A 966 -23.53 -0.98 37.63
CA PHE A 966 -22.99 0.37 37.64
C PHE A 966 -24.06 1.46 37.56
N SER A 967 -25.07 1.31 36.69
CA SER A 967 -26.17 2.29 36.54
C SER A 967 -27.05 2.46 37.78
N PHE A 968 -27.11 1.45 38.66
CA PHE A 968 -27.88 1.49 39.90
C PHE A 968 -27.01 1.48 41.17
N LYS A 969 -25.68 1.63 41.03
CA LYS A 969 -24.71 1.57 42.14
C LYS A 969 -24.95 2.69 43.16
N GLU A 970 -25.06 3.92 42.67
CA GLU A 970 -25.21 5.12 43.51
C GLU A 970 -26.68 5.58 43.52
N PRO A 971 -27.28 5.85 44.70
CA PRO A 971 -28.67 6.26 44.84
C PRO A 971 -28.91 7.67 44.27
N SER A 972 -30.18 8.08 44.16
CA SER A 972 -30.51 9.39 43.60
C SER A 972 -30.01 10.54 44.48
N PRO A 973 -29.24 11.51 43.94
CA PRO A 973 -28.85 12.72 44.67
C PRO A 973 -30.04 13.65 44.94
N GLN A 974 -31.21 13.40 44.34
CA GLN A 974 -32.44 14.17 44.53
C GLN A 974 -33.37 13.57 45.61
N GLY A 975 -32.99 12.46 46.25
CA GLY A 975 -33.76 11.78 47.30
C GLY A 975 -34.63 10.62 46.80
N GLU A 976 -35.44 10.05 47.70
CA GLU A 976 -36.29 8.89 47.38
C GLU A 976 -37.27 9.19 46.24
N GLY A 977 -37.15 8.43 45.14
CA GLY A 977 -38.01 8.54 43.95
C GLY A 977 -37.39 9.28 42.75
N GLY A 978 -36.24 9.94 42.92
CA GLY A 978 -35.46 10.51 41.82
C GLY A 978 -34.67 9.46 41.01
N PRO A 979 -34.12 9.81 39.84
CA PRO A 979 -33.28 8.92 39.04
C PRO A 979 -31.94 8.63 39.77
N PRO A 980 -31.44 7.39 39.75
CA PRO A 980 -30.08 7.06 40.20
C PRO A 980 -29.02 7.90 39.49
N LEU A 981 -27.90 8.20 40.15
CA LEU A 981 -26.83 9.05 39.62
C LEU A 981 -26.33 8.57 38.24
N ASN A 982 -26.14 7.26 38.08
CA ASN A 982 -25.54 6.66 36.90
C ASN A 982 -26.58 6.18 35.86
N LEU A 983 -27.84 6.61 35.97
CA LEU A 983 -28.92 6.08 35.11
C LEU A 983 -28.67 6.34 33.61
N ALA A 984 -28.04 7.47 33.27
CA ALA A 984 -27.70 7.84 31.89
C ALA A 984 -26.75 6.84 31.21
N PHE A 985 -25.96 6.06 31.97
CA PHE A 985 -25.08 5.04 31.43
C PHE A 985 -25.84 3.92 30.68
N LEU A 986 -27.14 3.73 30.94
CA LEU A 986 -27.97 2.77 30.20
C LEU A 986 -28.13 3.14 28.71
N ASP A 987 -28.05 4.43 28.33
CA ASP A 987 -28.05 4.85 26.92
C ASP A 987 -26.74 4.41 26.22
N ILE A 988 -25.61 4.43 26.92
CA ILE A 988 -24.31 3.92 26.41
C ILE A 988 -24.36 2.39 26.31
N LEU A 989 -24.87 1.72 27.36
CA LEU A 989 -25.05 0.27 27.39
C LEU A 989 -26.01 -0.25 26.30
N SER A 990 -26.93 0.59 25.82
CA SER A 990 -27.88 0.23 24.77
C SER A 990 -27.21 -0.13 23.44
N GLU A 991 -26.02 0.41 23.12
CA GLU A 991 -25.26 0.12 21.89
C GLU A 991 -24.82 -1.36 21.78
N PHE A 992 -24.67 -2.05 22.92
CA PHE A 992 -24.35 -3.47 22.98
C PHE A 992 -25.57 -4.39 22.85
N SER A 993 -26.78 -3.85 23.09
CA SER A 993 -28.02 -4.65 23.13
C SER A 993 -28.42 -5.24 21.76
N SER A 994 -27.84 -4.74 20.66
CA SER A 994 -27.98 -5.31 19.32
C SER A 994 -27.24 -6.65 19.16
N LYS A 995 -26.21 -6.91 19.98
CA LYS A 995 -25.38 -8.13 19.94
C LYS A 995 -25.91 -9.25 20.85
N LEU A 996 -26.81 -8.95 21.78
CA LEU A 996 -27.51 -9.97 22.59
C LEU A 996 -28.47 -10.82 21.75
N MET A 997 -28.37 -12.14 21.89
CA MET A 997 -29.38 -13.04 21.33
C MET A 997 -30.75 -12.86 22.00
N ARG A 998 -31.82 -13.19 21.27
CA ARG A 998 -33.22 -13.10 21.72
C ARG A 998 -33.52 -13.81 23.04
N GLN A 999 -32.79 -14.89 23.36
CA GLN A 999 -32.91 -15.59 24.64
C GLN A 999 -32.29 -14.77 25.79
N ASP A 1000 -31.08 -14.26 25.59
CA ASP A 1000 -30.33 -13.55 26.62
C ASP A 1000 -30.88 -12.15 26.86
N LYS A 1001 -31.50 -11.51 25.86
CA LYS A 1001 -32.30 -10.29 26.06
C LYS A 1001 -33.35 -10.45 27.17
N LYS A 1002 -34.04 -11.60 27.22
CA LYS A 1002 -35.00 -11.91 28.31
C LYS A 1002 -34.29 -12.09 29.65
N THR A 1003 -33.14 -12.75 29.67
CA THR A 1003 -32.35 -12.97 30.90
C THR A 1003 -31.78 -11.67 31.46
N VAL A 1004 -31.25 -10.79 30.61
CA VAL A 1004 -30.75 -9.44 30.96
C VAL A 1004 -31.91 -8.56 31.42
N HIS A 1005 -33.08 -8.64 30.77
CA HIS A 1005 -34.27 -7.92 31.21
C HIS A 1005 -34.74 -8.36 32.61
N MET A 1006 -34.81 -9.67 32.88
CA MET A 1006 -35.09 -10.21 34.22
C MET A 1006 -33.99 -9.87 35.26
N TYR A 1007 -32.78 -9.53 34.82
CA TYR A 1007 -31.73 -9.02 35.70
C TYR A 1007 -31.97 -7.55 36.05
N LEU A 1008 -32.27 -6.72 35.05
CA LEU A 1008 -32.66 -5.31 35.20
C LEU A 1008 -33.86 -5.15 36.16
N GLU A 1009 -34.86 -6.04 36.07
CA GLU A 1009 -36.03 -6.09 36.97
C GLU A 1009 -35.70 -6.26 38.46
N ARG A 1010 -34.47 -6.65 38.82
CA ARG A 1010 -34.02 -6.73 40.23
C ARG A 1010 -33.62 -5.38 40.81
N PHE A 1011 -33.25 -4.43 39.96
CA PHE A 1011 -32.76 -3.10 40.35
C PHE A 1011 -33.82 -2.01 40.14
N MET A 1012 -34.66 -2.13 39.11
CA MET A 1012 -35.76 -1.19 38.88
C MET A 1012 -36.96 -1.49 39.80
N THR A 1013 -37.46 -0.47 40.49
CA THR A 1013 -38.73 -0.58 41.23
C THR A 1013 -39.94 -0.41 40.30
N PHE A 1014 -41.12 -0.84 40.75
CA PHE A 1014 -42.38 -0.63 40.04
C PHE A 1014 -42.66 0.86 39.77
N GLN A 1015 -42.28 1.74 40.70
CA GLN A 1015 -42.44 3.19 40.53
C GLN A 1015 -41.53 3.74 39.42
N MET A 1016 -40.27 3.31 39.35
CA MET A 1016 -39.32 3.68 38.29
C MET A 1016 -39.80 3.25 36.91
N ALA A 1017 -40.43 2.08 36.80
CA ALA A 1017 -40.99 1.56 35.55
C ALA A 1017 -42.15 2.40 34.99
N LEU A 1018 -42.83 3.18 35.84
CA LEU A 1018 -43.95 4.04 35.48
C LEU A 1018 -43.53 5.47 35.14
N GLN A 1019 -42.32 5.91 35.49
CA GLN A 1019 -41.84 7.26 35.18
C GLN A 1019 -41.70 7.47 33.68
N ARG A 1020 -41.95 8.70 33.23
CA ARG A 1020 -41.96 9.09 31.80
C ARG A 1020 -41.22 10.39 31.49
N ASP A 1021 -40.66 11.05 32.49
CA ASP A 1021 -39.89 12.29 32.30
C ASP A 1021 -38.56 12.02 31.56
N ASP A 1022 -38.02 13.03 30.89
CA ASP A 1022 -36.83 12.90 30.03
C ASP A 1022 -35.56 12.39 30.76
N CYS A 1023 -35.50 12.57 32.09
CA CYS A 1023 -34.42 12.03 32.93
C CYS A 1023 -34.49 10.50 33.11
N TRP A 1024 -35.65 9.88 32.87
CA TRP A 1024 -35.85 8.43 32.89
C TRP A 1024 -35.75 7.77 31.51
N LEU A 1025 -35.63 8.56 30.44
CA LEU A 1025 -35.53 8.06 29.07
C LEU A 1025 -34.43 7.00 28.86
N PRO A 1026 -33.22 7.06 29.47
CA PRO A 1026 -32.21 6.01 29.32
C PRO A 1026 -32.69 4.61 29.74
N LEU A 1027 -33.46 4.53 30.84
CA LEU A 1027 -34.05 3.28 31.32
C LEU A 1027 -35.14 2.77 30.36
N ILE A 1028 -35.94 3.69 29.80
CA ILE A 1028 -37.01 3.35 28.84
C ILE A 1028 -36.40 2.83 27.54
N SER A 1029 -35.42 3.54 26.97
CA SER A 1029 -34.71 3.16 25.74
C SER A 1029 -34.02 1.81 25.87
N TYR A 1030 -33.23 1.61 26.93
CA TYR A 1030 -32.52 0.36 27.18
C TYR A 1030 -33.47 -0.82 27.44
N ARG A 1031 -34.55 -0.60 28.20
CA ARG A 1031 -35.59 -1.62 28.38
C ARG A 1031 -36.23 -2.00 27.03
N ASN A 1032 -36.55 -1.01 26.20
CA ASN A 1032 -37.17 -1.26 24.90
C ASN A 1032 -36.24 -2.08 23.98
N SER A 1033 -34.94 -1.80 23.94
CA SER A 1033 -34.01 -2.55 23.08
C SER A 1033 -33.84 -4.03 23.50
N LEU A 1034 -34.13 -4.37 24.77
CA LEU A 1034 -34.26 -5.73 25.26
C LEU A 1034 -35.64 -6.36 24.96
N GLN A 1035 -36.70 -5.56 24.86
CA GLN A 1035 -38.09 -6.01 24.64
C GLN A 1035 -38.50 -6.14 23.16
N VAL A 1036 -37.81 -5.49 22.21
CA VAL A 1036 -38.06 -5.50 20.74
C VAL A 1036 -37.69 -6.86 20.06
N GLY A 1037 -37.97 -7.95 20.77
CA GLY A 1037 -38.00 -9.33 20.25
C GLY A 1037 -39.12 -10.16 20.88
N GLY A 1038 -40.10 -9.53 21.53
CA GLY A 1038 -41.34 -10.15 22.00
C GLY A 1038 -42.48 -9.91 21.01
N ASP A 1039 -43.07 -10.99 20.52
CA ASP A 1039 -44.44 -11.06 19.98
C ASP A 1039 -44.82 -10.13 18.81
N ASP A 1040 -44.43 -10.49 17.58
CA ASP A 1040 -45.38 -10.46 16.43
C ASP A 1040 -44.90 -11.34 15.26
N ASP A 1041 -45.14 -12.66 15.32
CA ASP A 1041 -44.85 -13.56 14.18
C ASP A 1041 -45.62 -14.90 14.21
N THR A 1042 -46.76 -14.96 14.92
CA THR A 1042 -47.61 -16.18 15.00
C THR A 1042 -49.11 -15.87 15.08
N MET A 1043 -49.71 -15.42 13.97
CA MET A 1043 -50.83 -16.09 13.28
C MET A 1043 -51.76 -15.14 12.50
N SER A 1044 -51.80 -15.31 11.17
CA SER A 1044 -53.00 -15.02 10.37
C SER A 1044 -53.16 -15.92 9.13
N VAL A 1045 -52.83 -17.21 9.24
CA VAL A 1045 -53.29 -18.23 8.27
C VAL A 1045 -54.02 -19.37 8.98
N VAL A 1046 -55.30 -19.14 9.28
CA VAL A 1046 -56.27 -20.23 9.47
C VAL A 1046 -57.52 -19.91 8.66
N SER A 1047 -57.64 -20.60 7.53
CA SER A 1047 -58.86 -20.69 6.73
C SER A 1047 -59.98 -21.36 7.56
N GLY A 1048 -61.22 -21.01 7.23
CA GLY A 1048 -62.35 -21.31 8.10
C GLY A 1048 -62.82 -22.76 8.16
N ILE A 1049 -63.52 -23.04 9.27
CA ILE A 1049 -64.69 -23.94 9.41
C ILE A 1049 -64.44 -25.42 9.76
N SER A 1050 -64.75 -25.74 11.02
CA SER A 1050 -65.30 -27.01 11.56
C SER A 1050 -64.39 -28.26 11.65
N SER A 1051 -64.47 -29.09 12.70
CA SER A 1051 -65.23 -28.99 13.97
C SER A 1051 -64.76 -30.03 15.01
N ARG A 1052 -65.09 -29.80 16.30
CA ARG A 1052 -65.08 -30.76 17.45
C ARG A 1052 -63.70 -31.35 17.86
N GLY A 1053 -63.23 -31.28 19.12
CA GLY A 1053 -63.69 -30.55 20.31
C GLY A 1053 -63.41 -31.29 21.64
N SER A 1054 -62.86 -30.59 22.64
CA SER A 1054 -62.85 -30.93 24.09
C SER A 1054 -62.05 -32.18 24.57
N SER A 1055 -61.41 -32.25 25.75
CA SER A 1055 -60.86 -31.23 26.68
C SER A 1055 -60.05 -31.88 27.83
N ARG A 1056 -59.24 -31.07 28.53
CA ARG A 1056 -58.98 -31.09 30.00
C ARG A 1056 -58.30 -32.28 30.74
N SER A 1057 -57.02 -32.05 31.06
CA SER A 1057 -56.55 -31.59 32.40
C SER A 1057 -56.07 -32.55 33.52
N LYS A 1058 -55.09 -32.00 34.28
CA LYS A 1058 -54.76 -32.13 35.74
C LYS A 1058 -53.88 -33.29 36.25
N LYS A 1059 -52.80 -32.86 36.95
CA LYS A 1059 -52.25 -33.24 38.30
C LYS A 1059 -52.28 -34.75 38.70
N SER A 1060 -51.25 -35.35 39.32
CA SER A 1060 -50.20 -34.82 40.22
C SER A 1060 -48.96 -35.75 40.37
N LYS A 1061 -47.97 -35.28 41.15
CA LYS A 1061 -46.89 -36.01 41.88
C LYS A 1061 -47.30 -37.43 42.37
N THR A 1062 -46.42 -38.43 42.61
CA THR A 1062 -45.00 -38.39 43.06
C THR A 1062 -44.24 -39.74 42.88
N ALA A 1063 -42.91 -39.68 42.70
CA ALA A 1063 -41.84 -40.58 43.19
C ALA A 1063 -41.72 -42.11 42.89
N THR A 1064 -40.50 -42.48 42.45
CA THR A 1064 -39.70 -43.71 42.73
C THR A 1064 -40.19 -45.11 42.29
N ALA A 1065 -39.44 -45.77 41.38
CA ALA A 1065 -38.42 -46.78 41.76
C ALA A 1065 -37.69 -47.44 40.55
N ASN A 1066 -36.41 -47.76 40.76
CA ASN A 1066 -35.46 -48.42 39.85
C ASN A 1066 -35.91 -49.76 39.21
N LYS A 1067 -35.55 -49.99 37.94
CA LYS A 1067 -34.51 -50.98 37.48
C LYS A 1067 -34.62 -51.33 35.99
N ARG A 1068 -33.45 -51.37 35.31
CA ARG A 1068 -33.03 -52.32 34.23
C ARG A 1068 -33.91 -52.35 32.94
N LYS A 1069 -33.38 -52.50 31.73
CA LYS A 1069 -32.10 -53.10 31.30
C LYS A 1069 -31.74 -52.66 29.87
N LEU A 1070 -30.45 -52.60 29.57
CA LEU A 1070 -29.83 -52.67 28.22
C LEU A 1070 -30.25 -53.97 27.49
N PRO A 1071 -30.22 -54.03 26.13
CA PRO A 1071 -28.96 -54.07 25.35
C PRO A 1071 -28.91 -53.19 24.08
N GLU A 1072 -27.80 -53.02 23.35
CA GLU A 1072 -26.33 -53.10 23.52
C GLU A 1072 -25.71 -53.03 22.08
N VAL A 1073 -24.38 -52.85 21.92
CA VAL A 1073 -23.62 -53.07 20.64
C VAL A 1073 -23.83 -51.99 19.54
N GLU A 1074 -22.82 -51.32 18.95
CA GLU A 1074 -21.35 -51.34 19.11
C GLU A 1074 -20.69 -49.99 18.69
N GLU A 1075 -19.36 -49.92 18.86
CA GLU A 1075 -18.45 -48.78 18.64
C GLU A 1075 -18.20 -48.50 17.12
N ASN A 1076 -17.62 -47.40 16.60
CA ASN A 1076 -16.32 -46.82 16.95
C ASN A 1076 -15.98 -45.53 16.14
N SER A 1077 -15.01 -44.75 16.65
CA SER A 1077 -14.03 -43.86 15.97
C SER A 1077 -14.40 -42.85 14.84
N CYS A 1078 -14.44 -41.56 15.21
CA CYS A 1078 -13.61 -40.44 14.71
C CYS A 1078 -13.02 -40.42 13.26
N SER A 1079 -13.30 -39.37 12.47
CA SER A 1079 -12.28 -38.42 11.94
C SER A 1079 -12.83 -37.29 11.02
N SER A 1080 -12.47 -36.04 11.34
CA SER A 1080 -12.16 -34.86 10.50
C SER A 1080 -12.77 -34.57 9.10
N SER A 1081 -13.08 -33.27 8.95
CA SER A 1081 -12.79 -32.35 7.82
C SER A 1081 -13.65 -32.29 6.54
N ASP A 1082 -14.00 -31.03 6.24
CA ASP A 1082 -14.25 -30.34 4.96
C ASP A 1082 -15.63 -30.34 4.25
N SER A 1083 -16.05 -29.08 4.05
CA SER A 1083 -17.08 -28.45 3.20
C SER A 1083 -17.09 -28.94 1.72
N PRO A 1084 -18.08 -28.60 0.86
CA PRO A 1084 -18.96 -27.42 0.94
C PRO A 1084 -20.45 -27.60 0.52
N TRP A 1085 -21.15 -26.46 0.49
CA TRP A 1085 -22.55 -26.26 0.11
C TRP A 1085 -22.84 -26.50 -1.37
N LEU A 1086 -24.12 -26.76 -1.70
CA LEU A 1086 -24.72 -26.36 -2.98
C LEU A 1086 -26.26 -26.19 -2.90
N ASN A 1087 -26.70 -24.98 -3.26
CA ASN A 1087 -27.85 -24.65 -4.11
C ASN A 1087 -29.31 -24.54 -3.59
N ARG A 1088 -29.87 -23.32 -3.85
CA ARG A 1088 -31.08 -23.01 -4.65
C ARG A 1088 -32.46 -23.29 -4.02
N ASP A 1089 -33.52 -22.49 -4.27
CA ASP A 1089 -33.66 -21.29 -5.12
C ASP A 1089 -34.99 -20.53 -4.86
N GLN A 1090 -35.11 -19.30 -5.39
CA GLN A 1090 -36.35 -18.71 -6.01
C GLN A 1090 -37.59 -18.44 -5.12
N ASN A 1091 -38.45 -17.41 -5.31
CA ASN A 1091 -38.65 -16.47 -6.41
C ASN A 1091 -39.66 -15.33 -6.06
N LEU A 1092 -39.42 -14.14 -6.64
CA LEU A 1092 -40.34 -13.22 -7.35
C LEU A 1092 -41.56 -12.49 -6.71
N GLN A 1093 -41.57 -11.18 -7.03
CA GLN A 1093 -42.69 -10.34 -7.54
C GLN A 1093 -43.72 -9.66 -6.60
N THR A 1094 -43.48 -8.35 -6.35
CA THR A 1094 -44.24 -7.16 -6.85
C THR A 1094 -45.79 -7.13 -6.90
N PRO A 1095 -46.44 -5.95 -7.04
CA PRO A 1095 -46.18 -4.59 -6.52
C PRO A 1095 -47.47 -3.92 -5.94
N VAL A 1096 -47.41 -2.61 -5.62
CA VAL A 1096 -48.42 -1.53 -5.93
C VAL A 1096 -48.55 -0.44 -4.85
N MET A 1097 -48.56 0.81 -5.34
CA MET A 1097 -48.85 2.15 -4.78
C MET A 1097 -49.96 2.21 -3.68
N MET A 1098 -50.04 3.20 -2.77
CA MET A 1098 -50.18 4.66 -3.01
C MET A 1098 -50.13 5.51 -1.71
N GLN A 1099 -49.66 6.77 -1.87
CA GLN A 1099 -50.11 8.03 -1.24
C GLN A 1099 -50.31 8.18 0.30
N SER A 1100 -49.76 9.28 0.83
CA SER A 1100 -50.24 9.98 2.03
C SER A 1100 -50.31 11.49 1.76
N PRO A 1101 -51.41 12.19 2.09
CA PRO A 1101 -51.60 13.60 1.71
C PRO A 1101 -51.18 14.60 2.81
N HIS A 1102 -50.78 15.80 2.38
CA HIS A 1102 -50.83 17.01 3.24
C HIS A 1102 -52.29 17.36 3.60
N PRO A 1103 -52.51 18.14 4.68
CA PRO A 1103 -52.74 19.55 4.42
C PRO A 1103 -52.16 20.53 5.46
N ASN A 1104 -51.61 21.64 4.95
CA ASN A 1104 -51.49 22.92 5.65
C ASN A 1104 -52.81 23.69 5.49
N PRO A 1105 -53.21 24.60 6.41
CA PRO A 1105 -53.23 26.01 5.97
C PRO A 1105 -52.97 27.08 7.07
N ASN A 1106 -52.02 27.98 6.76
CA ASN A 1106 -52.09 29.46 6.81
C ASN A 1106 -53.03 30.17 7.81
N ALA A 1107 -52.50 31.14 8.59
CA ALA A 1107 -52.59 32.58 8.23
C ALA A 1107 -51.96 33.61 9.21
N VAL A 1108 -50.94 34.35 8.73
CA VAL A 1108 -50.84 35.84 8.69
C VAL A 1108 -50.82 36.66 10.01
N ARG A 1109 -49.70 37.39 10.31
CA ARG A 1109 -49.49 38.85 9.97
C ARG A 1109 -48.12 39.45 10.42
N ASP A 1110 -47.73 40.55 9.77
CA ASP A 1110 -46.48 41.35 9.85
C ASP A 1110 -46.05 41.88 11.26
N SER A 1111 -44.79 42.24 11.57
CA SER A 1111 -44.09 43.39 10.94
C SER A 1111 -42.68 43.76 11.48
N LYS A 1112 -41.86 44.33 10.56
CA LYS A 1112 -40.78 45.36 10.71
C LYS A 1112 -39.39 45.05 11.34
N LYS A 1113 -38.38 45.67 10.70
CA LYS A 1113 -36.94 45.78 11.03
C LYS A 1113 -36.67 46.69 12.24
N MET A 1114 -35.54 46.46 12.95
CA MET A 1114 -34.52 47.50 13.28
C MET A 1114 -33.13 46.85 13.57
N ARG A 1115 -32.06 47.62 13.33
CA ARG A 1115 -30.67 47.36 13.78
C ARG A 1115 -30.49 47.72 15.27
N PRO A 1116 -29.30 47.46 15.84
CA PRO A 1116 -28.48 48.61 16.28
C PRO A 1116 -27.04 48.60 15.73
N GLU A 1117 -26.45 49.80 15.63
CA GLU A 1117 -25.01 50.08 15.51
C GLU A 1117 -24.60 50.97 16.70
N ASP A 1118 -23.31 50.96 17.04
CA ASP A 1118 -22.46 52.02 17.64
C ASP A 1118 -21.33 51.35 18.45
N GLY A 1119 -20.04 51.71 18.39
CA GLY A 1119 -19.34 52.70 17.57
C GLY A 1119 -18.05 53.19 18.26
N TYR A 1120 -16.98 53.46 17.50
CA TYR A 1120 -15.84 54.39 17.71
C TYR A 1120 -14.42 53.88 17.35
N MET A 1121 -13.57 54.86 17.00
CA MET A 1121 -12.39 54.76 16.14
C MET A 1121 -11.21 55.54 16.76
N MET A 1122 -9.96 55.19 16.45
CA MET A 1122 -8.82 56.12 16.46
C MET A 1122 -7.68 55.63 15.54
N ALA A 1123 -6.81 56.53 15.09
CA ALA A 1123 -5.91 56.37 13.94
C ALA A 1123 -4.42 56.58 14.27
N TYR A 1124 -3.50 56.33 13.31
CA TYR A 1124 -2.63 57.38 12.69
C TYR A 1124 -1.47 56.82 11.80
N THR A 1125 -1.45 57.27 10.53
CA THR A 1125 -0.32 57.63 9.62
C THR A 1125 1.09 56.99 9.70
N MET A 1126 1.68 56.72 8.52
CA MET A 1126 3.09 57.06 8.18
C MET A 1126 3.25 57.53 6.70
N PRO A 1127 4.30 58.31 6.34
CA PRO A 1127 4.45 58.98 5.03
C PRO A 1127 5.52 58.38 4.08
N ALA A 1128 5.65 58.98 2.88
CA ALA A 1128 6.53 58.60 1.76
C ALA A 1128 8.00 59.09 1.88
N VAL A 1129 8.87 58.73 0.90
CA VAL A 1129 9.81 59.65 0.19
C VAL A 1129 10.50 59.01 -1.06
N GLN A 1130 10.12 59.50 -2.25
CA GLN A 1130 10.91 59.93 -3.45
C GLN A 1130 12.07 59.09 -4.09
N HIS A 1131 11.85 58.67 -5.36
CA HIS A 1131 12.44 59.21 -6.64
C HIS A 1131 13.95 59.57 -6.76
N PRO A 1132 14.60 59.57 -7.97
CA PRO A 1132 14.07 60.13 -9.25
C PRO A 1132 14.60 59.63 -10.64
N HIS A 1133 14.08 60.28 -11.72
CA HIS A 1133 14.63 60.40 -13.11
C HIS A 1133 14.45 59.22 -14.10
N GLN A 1134 14.30 59.41 -15.44
CA GLN A 1134 14.03 60.59 -16.30
C GLN A 1134 13.32 60.16 -17.62
N ALA A 1135 12.89 61.12 -18.45
CA ALA A 1135 11.96 60.91 -19.58
C ALA A 1135 12.60 61.00 -21.00
N ALA A 1136 11.94 60.42 -22.04
CA ALA A 1136 11.81 61.05 -23.39
C ALA A 1136 10.92 60.31 -24.45
N ARG A 1137 9.77 60.92 -24.77
CA ARG A 1137 9.23 61.29 -26.12
C ARG A 1137 9.16 60.34 -27.35
N GLN A 1138 7.91 60.17 -27.81
CA GLN A 1138 7.31 60.54 -29.12
C GLN A 1138 7.46 59.70 -30.44
N HIS A 1139 6.31 59.19 -30.87
CA HIS A 1139 5.69 59.25 -32.23
C HIS A 1139 6.48 58.90 -33.52
N ARG A 1140 5.90 57.96 -34.30
CA ARG A 1140 5.48 58.22 -35.70
C ARG A 1140 4.36 57.28 -36.20
N ARG A 1141 3.71 57.68 -37.31
CA ARG A 1141 2.49 57.11 -37.91
C ARG A 1141 2.76 55.95 -38.89
N GLY A 1142 1.76 55.08 -39.09
CA GLY A 1142 1.55 54.24 -40.28
C GLY A 1142 0.09 53.76 -40.33
N SER A 1143 -0.56 53.74 -41.51
CA SER A 1143 -2.01 53.54 -41.66
C SER A 1143 -2.37 52.57 -42.79
N GLY A 1144 -3.42 51.77 -42.59
CA GLY A 1144 -4.07 50.89 -43.60
C GLY A 1144 -4.72 49.70 -42.87
N LEU A 1145 -6.03 49.62 -42.57
CA LEU A 1145 -7.28 49.66 -43.37
C LEU A 1145 -7.55 48.42 -44.25
N LEU A 1146 -8.69 47.78 -43.96
CA LEU A 1146 -9.42 46.73 -44.70
C LEU A 1146 -8.77 45.32 -44.66
N GLU A 1147 -9.51 44.21 -44.50
CA GLU A 1147 -10.98 44.00 -44.42
C GLU A 1147 -11.32 42.76 -43.57
N ASP A 1148 -12.59 42.69 -43.15
CA ASP A 1148 -13.16 41.94 -42.02
C ASP A 1148 -13.33 40.40 -42.15
N ASP A 1149 -13.83 39.82 -41.04
CA ASP A 1149 -14.66 38.59 -40.90
C ASP A 1149 -14.05 37.28 -40.36
N GLU A 1150 -13.76 37.24 -39.05
CA GLU A 1150 -14.05 36.06 -38.20
C GLU A 1150 -14.80 36.50 -36.92
N GLU A 1151 -16.05 36.05 -36.74
CA GLU A 1151 -16.82 36.27 -35.51
C GLU A 1151 -16.33 35.36 -34.36
N PRO A 1152 -15.98 35.89 -33.17
CA PRO A 1152 -15.68 35.06 -32.02
C PRO A 1152 -16.98 34.60 -31.32
N ILE A 1153 -17.20 33.29 -31.26
CA ILE A 1153 -18.25 32.73 -30.39
C ILE A 1153 -17.82 32.91 -28.93
N VAL A 1154 -18.62 33.68 -28.20
CA VAL A 1154 -18.35 34.14 -26.82
C VAL A 1154 -18.35 32.97 -25.83
N GLU A 1155 -17.39 32.97 -24.91
CA GLU A 1155 -17.35 32.10 -23.74
C GLU A 1155 -18.46 32.49 -22.75
N ASP A 1156 -19.38 31.56 -22.45
CA ASP A 1156 -20.27 31.65 -21.29
C ASP A 1156 -20.61 30.24 -20.78
N VAL A 1157 -19.76 29.70 -19.91
CA VAL A 1157 -20.07 28.51 -19.09
C VAL A 1157 -20.24 28.96 -17.65
N MET A 1158 -21.40 29.53 -17.36
CA MET A 1158 -21.81 29.90 -16.01
C MET A 1158 -22.00 28.63 -15.15
N MET A 1159 -21.21 28.55 -14.09
CA MET A 1159 -21.26 27.49 -13.07
C MET A 1159 -22.59 27.57 -12.31
N SER A 1160 -23.35 26.48 -12.29
CA SER A 1160 -24.46 26.28 -11.34
C SER A 1160 -24.07 25.20 -10.33
N SER A 1161 -23.86 25.63 -9.08
CA SER A 1161 -23.64 24.74 -7.94
C SER A 1161 -24.99 24.45 -7.27
N GLU A 1162 -25.50 23.22 -7.42
CA GLU A 1162 -26.54 22.68 -6.55
C GLU A 1162 -26.09 21.32 -6.00
N ASP A 1163 -26.06 21.21 -4.67
CA ASP A 1163 -25.72 19.98 -3.97
C ASP A 1163 -26.83 18.93 -4.12
N ARG A 1164 -26.45 17.73 -4.56
CA ARG A 1164 -27.24 16.51 -4.40
C ARG A 1164 -26.35 15.33 -4.01
N LEU A 1165 -26.37 15.02 -2.73
CA LEU A 1165 -25.99 13.73 -2.17
C LEU A 1165 -27.21 12.80 -2.25
N GLU A 1166 -27.05 11.58 -2.77
CA GLU A 1166 -27.69 10.37 -2.23
C GLU A 1166 -27.14 9.09 -2.92
N ASP A 1167 -26.75 8.14 -2.06
CA ASP A 1167 -26.75 6.68 -2.19
C ASP A 1167 -26.17 5.97 -3.43
N ILE A 1168 -25.00 5.34 -3.21
CA ILE A 1168 -24.57 4.12 -3.91
C ILE A 1168 -24.37 3.03 -2.86
N ASN A 1169 -25.03 1.90 -3.05
CA ASN A 1169 -25.02 0.75 -2.14
C ASN A 1169 -24.58 -0.50 -2.93
N GLU A 1170 -23.29 -0.81 -2.90
CA GLU A 1170 -22.72 -2.02 -3.52
C GLU A 1170 -21.92 -2.82 -2.47
N GLY A 1171 -22.11 -4.14 -2.48
CA GLY A 1171 -21.62 -5.02 -1.41
C GLY A 1171 -20.12 -5.30 -1.47
N MET A 1172 -19.48 -5.37 -0.31
CA MET A 1172 -18.07 -5.75 -0.16
C MET A 1172 -17.92 -6.95 0.80
N ASP A 1173 -17.00 -7.85 0.47
CA ASP A 1173 -16.62 -8.98 1.32
C ASP A 1173 -15.96 -8.52 2.62
N PHE A 1174 -16.29 -9.18 3.73
CA PHE A 1174 -16.27 -8.57 5.07
C PHE A 1174 -15.07 -8.93 5.96
N ASP A 1175 -13.87 -9.15 5.39
CA ASP A 1175 -12.65 -9.51 6.14
C ASP A 1175 -11.62 -8.36 6.28
N THR A 1176 -11.86 -7.18 5.68
CA THR A 1176 -11.00 -5.99 5.84
C THR A 1176 -11.83 -4.73 6.12
N MET A 1177 -12.03 -4.40 7.40
CA MET A 1177 -12.61 -3.12 7.83
C MET A 1177 -11.52 -2.09 8.17
N ASP A 1178 -11.28 -1.19 7.22
CA ASP A 1178 -10.93 0.19 7.55
C ASP A 1178 -12.22 0.93 7.98
N ILE A 1179 -12.11 1.85 8.94
CA ILE A 1179 -13.26 2.60 9.47
C ILE A 1179 -13.26 3.99 8.81
N ASP A 1180 -14.30 4.29 8.04
CA ASP A 1180 -14.44 5.59 7.37
C ASP A 1180 -14.55 6.75 8.37
N LEU A 1181 -13.65 7.71 8.18
CA LEU A 1181 -13.62 9.04 8.79
C LEU A 1181 -13.06 10.02 7.74
N PRO A 1182 -13.39 11.33 7.81
CA PRO A 1182 -13.02 12.29 6.78
C PRO A 1182 -11.51 12.35 6.51
N ALA A 1183 -11.14 12.45 5.24
CA ALA A 1183 -9.75 12.33 4.80
C ALA A 1183 -8.86 13.47 5.30
N SER A 1184 -8.09 13.22 6.37
CA SER A 1184 -6.92 14.02 6.71
C SER A 1184 -5.83 13.85 5.65
N LYS A 1185 -5.15 14.95 5.29
CA LYS A 1185 -4.06 14.96 4.30
C LYS A 1185 -2.89 14.06 4.72
N ASN A 1186 -2.67 13.88 6.03
CA ASN A 1186 -1.48 13.26 6.59
C ASN A 1186 -1.58 11.72 6.73
N ARG A 1187 -2.65 11.10 6.23
CA ARG A 1187 -2.81 9.63 6.26
C ARG A 1187 -1.77 8.88 5.41
N ARG A 1188 -1.17 9.55 4.41
CA ARG A 1188 -0.38 8.91 3.33
C ARG A 1188 1.05 8.50 3.71
N GLU A 1189 1.71 9.23 4.61
CA GLU A 1189 3.09 8.89 5.04
C GLU A 1189 3.12 7.96 6.26
N ARG A 1190 2.17 8.12 7.20
CA ARG A 1190 2.12 7.33 8.44
C ARG A 1190 1.68 5.86 8.26
N THR A 1191 1.20 5.44 7.09
CA THR A 1191 0.77 4.04 6.85
C THR A 1191 1.91 3.08 6.53
N GLU A 1192 3.06 3.56 6.05
CA GLU A 1192 4.12 2.72 5.48
C GLU A 1192 5.30 2.46 6.44
N LEU A 1193 5.32 3.13 7.60
CA LEU A 1193 6.25 2.92 8.71
C LEU A 1193 5.57 2.21 9.90
N LYS A 1194 5.01 1.02 9.66
CA LYS A 1194 4.37 0.20 10.70
C LYS A 1194 5.20 -1.05 11.01
N PRO A 1195 6.00 -1.06 12.09
CA PRO A 1195 6.42 -2.29 12.74
C PRO A 1195 5.18 -3.09 13.16
N ASP A 1196 5.17 -4.40 12.93
CA ASP A 1196 4.18 -5.28 13.57
C ASP A 1196 4.62 -5.53 15.01
N TYR A 1197 4.27 -4.61 15.91
CA TYR A 1197 4.67 -4.61 17.33
C TYR A 1197 4.27 -5.88 18.12
N PHE A 1198 3.46 -6.77 17.53
CA PHE A 1198 2.91 -7.98 18.16
C PHE A 1198 3.21 -9.28 17.41
N ASP A 1199 4.15 -9.26 16.45
CA ASP A 1199 4.75 -10.49 15.91
C ASP A 1199 5.49 -11.21 17.07
N PRO A 1200 5.35 -12.54 17.26
CA PRO A 1200 6.24 -13.30 18.14
C PRO A 1200 7.73 -13.09 17.82
N SER A 1201 8.08 -12.76 16.58
CA SER A 1201 9.43 -12.33 16.17
C SER A 1201 9.82 -10.99 16.82
N SER A 1202 8.90 -10.02 16.89
CA SER A 1202 9.12 -8.67 17.48
C SER A 1202 8.99 -8.62 19.01
N ILE A 1203 8.98 -9.78 19.66
CA ILE A 1203 9.28 -9.88 21.10
C ILE A 1203 10.76 -9.53 21.33
N MET A 1204 11.61 -9.82 20.34
CA MET A 1204 12.98 -9.30 20.22
C MET A 1204 12.96 -8.24 19.13
N ASP A 1205 12.97 -6.96 19.51
CA ASP A 1205 13.28 -5.89 18.56
C ASP A 1205 14.79 -5.95 18.26
N ASP A 1206 15.19 -5.73 17.00
CA ASP A 1206 16.61 -5.78 16.58
C ASP A 1206 17.48 -4.73 17.31
N SER A 1207 16.84 -3.78 18.00
CA SER A 1207 17.45 -2.74 18.84
C SER A 1207 17.86 -3.19 20.25
N VAL A 1208 17.21 -4.22 20.83
CA VAL A 1208 17.40 -4.59 22.27
C VAL A 1208 18.15 -5.90 22.46
N LEU A 1209 18.14 -6.81 21.48
CA LEU A 1209 18.92 -8.05 21.53
C LEU A 1209 19.48 -8.43 20.15
N ASN A 1210 20.77 -8.17 19.93
CA ASN A 1210 21.56 -8.77 18.84
C ASN A 1210 21.89 -10.27 19.15
N VAL A 1211 20.98 -10.96 19.83
CA VAL A 1211 21.16 -12.27 20.44
C VAL A 1211 19.88 -13.08 20.26
N SER A 1212 19.85 -13.92 19.21
CA SER A 1212 18.75 -14.88 19.03
C SER A 1212 18.85 -16.00 20.07
N MET A 1213 18.22 -15.82 21.25
CA MET A 1213 18.18 -16.85 22.31
C MET A 1213 16.80 -17.29 22.79
N PHE A 1214 15.76 -17.06 21.97
CA PHE A 1214 14.46 -17.72 22.10
C PHE A 1214 13.93 -18.28 20.79
#